data_AF-A0A6N4QM97-F1
#
_entry.id   AF-A0A6N4QM97-F1
#
_cell.length_a   1.000
_cell.length_b   1.000
_cell.length_c   1.000
_cell.angle_alpha   90.00
_cell.angle_beta   90.00
_cell.angle_gamma   90.00
#
_symmetry.space_group_name_H-M   'P 1'
#
loop_
_entity.id
_entity.type
_entity.pdbx_description
1 polymer ?
#
loop_
_entity_poly.entity_id
_entity_poly.type
_entity_poly.pdbx_seq_one_letter_code
_entity_poly.pdbx_strand_id
1 'polypeptide(L)'
;MNHQDSNRKLLKNLRAFRSKTSSAFPGWNGAAEEEFVASRLKFAEWNPNSSVQKTEPGSLCLVLSGKLEETLLNGEEKDLILRELFPGDYFLYQPDKIRHSGISEILYIPLRDLTKIISKIHSWKKWIADLNRENHLFHVSKLRPSKKELMSFLSSVELLFHLDKATLSKLESRMEWLVIPGGEILLKQGDVGDSMYILVSGRLSWTVRSKSKEILAEGELGKGDIIGEMSLLSGDKRSATVVALRTSQVVRISREDFRKSFAHSPEALFQITGTIAHRLGTERNQGYRRANSVRTVSIFPLNASVIPERFYASLQNGLKTFGKTILVDSNAFRKEFRSKVPARGRNGSKTYRIGDLVDWFYRLEKYYDKLIFKTDAQNPGWRETCFRQSDRILILIDPNSPLELECETANSMLPGEIQKELVFLIDSGFTNWKKIEAILRDFPSISHSIIRRDVDADFGRLSRRLTGKSIGVALSGGGAKGFAHLGLLKCFEENDIPVDMISGTSAGAIMGGLFAMGLSSSDILPLIRNFWLNRNILGDFTFPFVSLVRGKRYSNAIHEFFKDRNIETLPIPFYAVACNLTKAERKVFDRGLLWKAVRSSTSIPGIFPPFSESGELYVDGGLLDNLPGSILKERGAGILISVDLGRGGQADKDLMYHNLLSPQYLGEAPSFLNLLFHHLKRQSLKTKYTGFAEIMMRSLMLSSKNTLNRTRDNSDLYIELPVGGYSTFDWDQFQKLYEIGYEAGRKKVHVWKNEIKKKLNS
;
A
#
# COMPACT_ATOMS: atom_id res chain seq x y z
N MET A 1 57.22 -22.43 23.90
CA MET A 1 56.55 -21.38 24.70
C MET A 1 55.79 -22.06 25.83
N ASN A 2 56.06 -21.69 27.08
CA ASN A 2 55.35 -22.23 28.25
C ASN A 2 53.85 -21.95 28.17
N HIS A 3 53.01 -22.88 28.64
CA HIS A 3 51.54 -22.76 28.63
C HIS A 3 51.04 -21.45 29.30
N GLN A 4 51.76 -20.95 30.30
CA GLN A 4 51.45 -19.70 31.01
C GLN A 4 51.68 -18.43 30.18
N ASP A 5 52.70 -18.40 29.30
CA ASP A 5 52.98 -17.24 28.44
C ASP A 5 51.98 -17.11 27.29
N SER A 6 51.48 -18.26 26.78
CA SER A 6 50.44 -18.30 25.75
C SER A 6 49.11 -17.73 26.26
N ASN A 7 48.69 -18.10 27.47
CA ASN A 7 47.46 -17.60 28.09
C ASN A 7 47.52 -16.10 28.41
N ARG A 8 48.66 -15.58 28.88
CA ARG A 8 48.83 -14.13 29.10
C ARG A 8 48.71 -13.32 27.81
N LYS A 9 49.21 -13.85 26.69
CA LYS A 9 49.11 -13.21 25.36
C LYS A 9 47.66 -13.20 24.86
N LEU A 10 46.93 -14.30 24.99
CA LEU A 10 45.50 -14.39 24.61
C LEU A 10 44.62 -13.47 25.46
N LEU A 11 44.87 -13.39 26.77
CA LEU A 11 44.17 -12.50 27.68
C LEU A 11 44.39 -11.02 27.30
N LYS A 12 45.63 -10.64 26.95
CA LYS A 12 45.96 -9.29 26.46
C LYS A 12 45.22 -8.97 25.16
N ASN A 13 45.18 -9.91 24.22
CA ASN A 13 44.48 -9.72 22.94
C ASN A 13 42.95 -9.65 23.11
N LEU A 14 42.36 -10.44 24.01
CA LEU A 14 40.94 -10.38 24.34
C LEU A 14 40.55 -9.03 24.97
N ARG A 15 41.37 -8.53 25.90
CA ARG A 15 41.18 -7.19 26.48
C ARG A 15 41.31 -6.08 25.44
N ALA A 16 42.30 -6.19 24.55
CA ALA A 16 42.49 -5.25 23.44
C ALA A 16 41.31 -5.28 22.45
N PHE A 17 40.80 -6.45 22.10
CA PHE A 17 39.58 -6.61 21.30
C PHE A 17 38.40 -5.90 21.95
N ARG A 18 38.13 -6.19 23.23
CA ARG A 18 37.03 -5.59 23.98
C ARG A 18 37.11 -4.07 24.08
N SER A 19 38.32 -3.51 24.15
CA SER A 19 38.51 -2.05 24.14
C SER A 19 38.14 -1.39 22.81
N LYS A 20 38.14 -2.16 21.71
CA LYS A 20 37.78 -1.72 20.36
C LYS A 20 36.32 -2.01 20.00
N THR A 21 35.63 -2.88 20.73
CA THR A 21 34.23 -3.24 20.47
C THR A 21 33.27 -2.19 21.05
N SER A 22 32.32 -1.69 20.26
CA SER A 22 31.28 -0.76 20.73
C SER A 22 30.19 -1.52 21.52
N SER A 23 30.42 -1.73 22.81
CA SER A 23 29.43 -2.09 23.85
C SER A 23 28.57 -3.38 23.72
N ALA A 24 28.60 -4.11 22.60
CA ALA A 24 27.76 -5.30 22.39
C ALA A 24 28.40 -6.65 22.80
N PHE A 25 29.70 -6.69 23.09
CA PHE A 25 30.38 -7.93 23.50
C PHE A 25 30.06 -8.27 24.97
N PRO A 26 29.72 -9.53 25.31
CA PRO A 26 29.25 -9.89 26.63
C PRO A 26 30.35 -9.71 27.68
N GLY A 27 29.98 -9.12 28.81
CA GLY A 27 30.85 -9.01 29.97
C GLY A 27 31.01 -10.34 30.72
N TRP A 28 31.96 -10.34 31.65
CA TRP A 28 32.26 -11.41 32.60
C TRP A 28 32.39 -10.82 34.01
N ASN A 29 32.04 -11.59 35.03
CA ASN A 29 32.05 -11.20 36.43
C ASN A 29 33.36 -11.65 37.10
N GLY A 30 34.32 -10.72 37.20
CA GLY A 30 35.59 -10.93 37.88
C GLY A 30 36.65 -11.68 37.06
N ALA A 31 37.85 -11.80 37.63
CA ALA A 31 39.03 -12.34 36.95
C ALA A 31 38.91 -13.84 36.61
N ALA A 32 38.15 -14.61 37.40
CA ALA A 32 37.99 -16.04 37.21
C ALA A 32 37.19 -16.40 35.94
N GLU A 33 36.15 -15.63 35.62
CA GLU A 33 35.39 -15.81 34.36
C GLU A 33 36.18 -15.33 33.15
N GLU A 34 36.94 -14.24 33.29
CA GLU A 34 37.83 -13.76 32.23
C GLU A 34 38.89 -14.79 31.85
N GLU A 35 39.54 -15.38 32.86
CA GLU A 35 40.55 -16.42 32.68
C GLU A 35 39.93 -17.69 32.11
N PHE A 36 38.69 -18.02 32.51
CA PHE A 36 37.93 -19.15 31.98
C PHE A 36 37.59 -19.00 30.48
N VAL A 37 37.23 -17.80 30.03
CA VAL A 37 37.01 -17.51 28.60
C VAL A 37 38.34 -17.49 27.87
N ALA A 38 39.36 -16.84 28.43
CA ALA A 38 40.67 -16.70 27.79
C ALA A 38 41.37 -18.04 27.59
N SER A 39 41.22 -19.00 28.51
CA SER A 39 41.80 -20.34 28.40
C SER A 39 41.19 -21.18 27.26
N ARG A 40 40.13 -20.70 26.61
CA ARG A 40 39.40 -21.38 25.52
C ARG A 40 39.53 -20.65 24.17
N LEU A 41 40.21 -19.51 24.15
CA LEU A 41 40.51 -18.79 22.92
C LEU A 41 41.65 -19.48 22.19
N LYS A 42 41.51 -19.55 20.88
CA LYS A 42 42.57 -19.95 19.96
C LYS A 42 42.91 -18.77 19.06
N PHE A 43 44.18 -18.63 18.73
CA PHE A 43 44.65 -17.65 17.76
C PHE A 43 44.81 -18.33 16.40
N ALA A 44 44.37 -17.67 15.33
CA ALA A 44 44.61 -18.09 13.97
C ALA A 44 44.92 -16.88 13.09
N GLU A 45 45.89 -17.06 12.20
CA GLU A 45 46.09 -16.17 11.06
C GLU A 45 45.27 -16.70 9.90
N TRP A 46 44.41 -15.85 9.39
CA TRP A 46 43.57 -16.15 8.26
C TRP A 46 44.32 -15.85 6.97
N ASN A 47 44.61 -16.89 6.16
CA ASN A 47 45.37 -16.78 4.93
C ASN A 47 44.53 -17.24 3.71
N PRO A 48 44.43 -16.43 2.63
CA PRO A 48 43.66 -16.77 1.43
C PRO A 48 44.16 -18.01 0.66
N ASN A 49 45.42 -18.40 0.81
CA ASN A 49 46.03 -19.49 0.03
C ASN A 49 46.06 -20.86 0.75
N SER A 50 45.52 -20.96 1.98
CA SER A 50 45.47 -22.25 2.68
C SER A 50 44.14 -22.95 2.44
N SER A 51 44.18 -24.17 1.88
CA SER A 51 43.01 -25.05 1.69
C SER A 51 42.43 -25.61 3.00
N VAL A 52 43.04 -25.31 4.14
CA VAL A 52 42.64 -25.80 5.47
C VAL A 52 42.43 -24.61 6.40
N GLN A 53 41.20 -24.07 6.45
CA GLN A 53 40.83 -23.13 7.51
C GLN A 53 40.62 -23.91 8.82
N LYS A 54 41.29 -23.48 9.90
CA LYS A 54 41.34 -24.18 11.21
C LYS A 54 40.11 -23.95 12.11
N THR A 55 39.04 -23.36 11.59
CA THR A 55 37.82 -22.98 12.32
C THR A 55 36.65 -23.88 11.92
N GLU A 56 35.91 -24.39 12.89
CA GLU A 56 34.71 -25.22 12.64
C GLU A 56 33.46 -24.35 12.48
N PRO A 57 32.49 -24.71 11.62
CA PRO A 57 31.23 -23.99 11.50
C PRO A 57 30.56 -23.75 12.86
N GLY A 58 30.05 -22.55 13.09
CA GLY A 58 29.47 -22.14 14.37
C GLY A 58 30.49 -21.72 15.45
N SER A 59 31.79 -21.71 15.13
CA SER A 59 32.79 -21.09 16.02
C SER A 59 32.59 -19.58 16.09
N LEU A 60 32.79 -18.98 17.28
CA LEU A 60 32.76 -17.53 17.44
C LEU A 60 34.12 -16.96 17.04
N CYS A 61 34.15 -16.09 16.03
CA CYS A 61 35.37 -15.43 15.54
C CYS A 61 35.40 -13.96 15.96
N LEU A 62 36.56 -13.49 16.40
CA LEU A 62 36.85 -12.13 16.84
C LEU A 62 38.01 -11.58 15.98
N VAL A 63 37.76 -10.49 15.25
CA VAL A 63 38.77 -9.91 14.35
C VAL A 63 39.70 -9.00 15.14
N LEU A 64 41.00 -9.32 15.15
CA LEU A 64 42.04 -8.55 15.85
C LEU A 64 42.74 -7.52 14.95
N SER A 65 43.04 -7.93 13.71
CA SER A 65 43.73 -7.12 12.69
C SER A 65 43.36 -7.62 11.29
N GLY A 66 43.56 -6.80 10.26
CA GLY A 66 43.22 -7.15 8.88
C GLY A 66 41.76 -6.85 8.49
N LYS A 67 41.32 -7.47 7.39
CA LYS A 67 40.01 -7.26 6.76
C LYS A 67 39.47 -8.60 6.26
N LEU A 68 38.26 -8.95 6.68
CA LEU A 68 37.51 -10.11 6.16
C LEU A 68 36.25 -9.62 5.44
N GLU A 69 35.77 -10.40 4.48
CA GLU A 69 34.56 -10.08 3.70
C GLU A 69 33.56 -11.21 3.85
N GLU A 70 32.31 -10.92 4.20
CA GLU A 70 31.24 -11.92 4.31
C GLU A 70 30.36 -11.88 3.07
N THR A 71 30.15 -13.00 2.39
CA THR A 71 29.33 -13.18 1.18
C THR A 71 28.10 -14.05 1.44
N LEU A 72 26.97 -13.76 0.79
CA LEU A 72 25.96 -14.80 0.54
C LEU A 72 26.09 -15.29 -0.89
N LEU A 73 26.17 -16.61 -1.04
CA LEU A 73 25.82 -17.31 -2.27
C LEU A 73 24.28 -17.39 -2.33
N ASN A 74 23.68 -16.84 -3.39
CA ASN A 74 22.35 -17.31 -3.81
C ASN A 74 22.55 -18.48 -4.78
N GLY A 75 21.57 -19.38 -4.87
CA GLY A 75 21.60 -20.64 -5.64
C GLY A 75 21.83 -20.54 -7.16
N GLU A 76 22.19 -19.36 -7.65
CA GLU A 76 22.74 -19.11 -8.99
C GLU A 76 24.02 -18.27 -8.83
N GLU A 77 25.16 -18.95 -8.64
CA GLU A 77 26.56 -18.49 -8.59
C GLU A 77 26.86 -17.00 -8.88
N LYS A 78 26.41 -16.09 -8.01
CA LYS A 78 26.89 -14.70 -7.94
C LYS A 78 27.12 -14.33 -6.49
N ASP A 79 28.40 -14.21 -6.13
CA ASP A 79 28.82 -13.80 -4.80
C ASP A 79 28.47 -12.33 -4.56
N LEU A 80 27.59 -12.07 -3.59
CA LEU A 80 27.36 -10.71 -3.10
C LEU A 80 28.12 -10.53 -1.79
N ILE A 81 29.10 -9.62 -1.76
CA ILE A 81 29.79 -9.22 -0.52
C ILE A 81 28.80 -8.38 0.30
N LEU A 82 28.46 -8.84 1.50
CA LEU A 82 27.48 -8.25 2.41
C LEU A 82 28.12 -7.43 3.52
N ARG A 83 29.26 -7.87 4.07
CA ARG A 83 29.88 -7.23 5.24
C ARG A 83 31.40 -7.20 5.12
N GLU A 84 32.00 -6.02 5.26
CA GLU A 84 33.45 -5.89 5.55
C GLU A 84 33.63 -5.94 7.07
N LEU A 85 34.37 -6.92 7.57
CA LEU A 85 34.69 -7.12 8.98
C LEU A 85 36.05 -6.47 9.30
N PHE A 86 36.08 -5.65 10.35
CA PHE A 86 37.22 -4.87 10.81
C PHE A 86 37.67 -5.28 12.22
N PRO A 87 38.85 -4.83 12.68
CA PRO A 87 39.30 -5.06 14.05
C PRO A 87 38.28 -4.58 15.09
N GLY A 88 37.82 -5.49 15.96
CA GLY A 88 36.75 -5.24 16.92
C GLY A 88 35.39 -5.86 16.55
N ASP A 89 35.23 -6.35 15.31
CA ASP A 89 34.05 -7.10 14.89
C ASP A 89 34.10 -8.58 15.31
N TYR A 90 32.91 -9.17 15.46
CA TYR A 90 32.73 -10.60 15.71
C TYR A 90 31.61 -11.18 14.85
N PHE A 91 31.69 -12.49 14.59
CA PHE A 91 30.73 -13.24 13.80
C PHE A 91 30.76 -14.73 14.16
N LEU A 92 29.70 -15.47 13.82
CA LEU A 92 29.69 -16.92 13.88
C LEU A 92 30.16 -17.48 12.53
N TYR A 93 31.22 -18.29 12.54
CA TYR A 93 31.85 -18.76 11.31
C TYR A 93 30.93 -19.68 10.50
N GLN A 94 30.75 -19.33 9.23
CA GLN A 94 30.07 -20.15 8.21
C GLN A 94 31.01 -20.23 7.00
N PRO A 95 31.50 -21.44 6.62
CA PRO A 95 32.55 -21.58 5.61
C PRO A 95 32.20 -20.97 4.25
N ASP A 96 30.94 -21.13 3.83
CA ASP A 96 30.47 -20.71 2.51
C ASP A 96 30.25 -19.20 2.40
N LYS A 97 30.40 -18.48 3.51
CA LYS A 97 30.07 -17.06 3.61
C LYS A 97 31.25 -16.15 3.86
N ILE A 98 32.50 -16.60 3.88
CA ILE A 98 33.64 -15.72 4.21
C ILE A 98 34.68 -15.72 3.07
N ARG A 99 34.86 -14.57 2.41
CA ARG A 99 35.91 -14.25 1.44
C ARG A 99 36.96 -13.28 2.00
N HIS A 100 38.12 -13.22 1.34
CA HIS A 100 39.33 -12.56 1.85
C HIS A 100 39.82 -11.44 0.94
N SER A 101 40.37 -10.37 1.54
CA SER A 101 41.18 -9.36 0.83
C SER A 101 42.57 -9.12 1.47
N GLY A 102 43.03 -9.98 2.38
CA GLY A 102 44.37 -9.93 2.99
C GLY A 102 44.59 -10.97 4.11
N ILE A 103 45.76 -10.91 4.79
CA ILE A 103 46.01 -11.68 6.02
C ILE A 103 45.28 -10.99 7.18
N SER A 104 44.43 -11.73 7.90
CA SER A 104 43.72 -11.21 9.07
C SER A 104 44.00 -12.05 10.30
N GLU A 105 44.41 -11.42 11.41
CA GLU A 105 44.57 -12.12 12.68
C GLU A 105 43.21 -12.20 13.37
N ILE A 106 42.81 -13.41 13.74
CA ILE A 106 41.57 -13.66 14.48
C ILE A 106 41.85 -14.40 15.79
N LEU A 107 41.01 -14.13 16.79
CA LEU A 107 40.77 -15.09 17.86
C LEU A 107 39.49 -15.85 17.54
N TYR A 108 39.43 -17.11 17.93
CA TYR A 108 38.18 -17.85 17.84
C TYR A 108 37.97 -18.78 19.02
N ILE A 109 36.70 -19.05 19.30
CA ILE A 109 36.25 -20.03 20.28
C ILE A 109 35.56 -21.17 19.52
N PRO A 110 36.09 -22.40 19.55
CA PRO A 110 35.45 -23.55 18.93
C PRO A 110 34.04 -23.77 19.49
N LEU A 111 33.11 -24.24 18.67
CA LEU A 111 31.71 -24.46 19.06
C LEU A 111 31.57 -25.31 20.35
N ARG A 112 32.41 -26.33 20.51
CA ARG A 112 32.46 -27.19 21.72
C ARG A 112 32.87 -26.43 22.99
N ASP A 113 33.71 -25.42 22.88
CA ASP A 113 34.16 -24.63 24.03
C ASP A 113 33.23 -23.43 24.26
N LEU A 114 32.63 -22.90 23.19
CA LEU A 114 31.58 -21.88 23.26
C LEU A 114 30.36 -22.41 24.02
N THR A 115 29.93 -23.65 23.75
CA THR A 115 28.83 -24.30 24.50
C THR A 115 29.12 -24.45 25.99
N LYS A 116 30.38 -24.70 26.38
CA LYS A 116 30.79 -24.72 27.81
C LYS A 116 30.82 -23.33 28.45
N ILE A 117 31.12 -22.28 27.67
CA ILE A 117 31.05 -20.89 28.16
C ILE A 117 29.58 -20.51 28.37
N ILE A 118 28.72 -20.82 27.40
CA ILE A 118 27.28 -20.57 27.47
C ILE A 118 26.62 -21.27 28.66
N SER A 119 27.04 -22.49 29.02
CA SER A 119 26.49 -23.20 30.16
C SER A 119 26.91 -22.62 31.52
N LYS A 120 28.07 -21.94 31.58
CA LYS A 120 28.64 -21.41 32.81
C LYS A 120 28.39 -19.91 33.02
N ILE A 121 28.36 -19.12 31.96
CA ILE A 121 28.22 -17.66 32.01
C ILE A 121 26.89 -17.24 31.37
N HIS A 122 25.94 -16.83 32.20
CA HIS A 122 24.57 -16.56 31.76
C HIS A 122 24.46 -15.40 30.75
N SER A 123 25.31 -14.37 30.87
CA SER A 123 25.36 -13.24 29.93
C SER A 123 25.71 -13.70 28.50
N TRP A 124 26.59 -14.69 28.36
CA TRP A 124 26.98 -15.27 27.08
C TRP A 124 25.87 -16.13 26.47
N LYS A 125 25.06 -16.82 27.29
CA LYS A 125 23.92 -17.62 26.81
C LYS A 125 22.88 -16.77 26.11
N LYS A 126 22.47 -15.67 26.74
CA LYS A 126 21.52 -14.73 26.14
C LYS A 126 22.13 -14.09 24.89
N TRP A 127 23.37 -13.62 24.99
CA TRP A 127 24.06 -12.96 23.88
C TRP A 127 24.25 -13.86 22.66
N ILE A 128 24.64 -15.13 22.79
CA ILE A 128 24.76 -16.05 21.64
C ILE A 128 23.39 -16.41 21.07
N ALA A 129 22.33 -16.51 21.89
CA ALA A 129 20.98 -16.72 21.40
C ALA A 129 20.45 -15.51 20.62
N ASP A 130 20.87 -14.31 21.02
CA ASP A 130 20.55 -13.06 20.33
C ASP A 130 21.40 -12.92 19.06
N LEU A 131 22.70 -13.21 19.10
CA LEU A 131 23.59 -13.24 17.93
C LEU A 131 23.13 -14.27 16.88
N ASN A 132 22.64 -15.43 17.28
CA ASN A 132 22.05 -16.40 16.35
C ASN A 132 20.75 -15.91 15.70
N ARG A 133 19.96 -15.07 16.40
CA ARG A 133 18.76 -14.41 15.85
C ARG A 133 19.14 -13.20 14.98
N GLU A 134 20.17 -12.47 15.38
CA GLU A 134 20.72 -11.27 14.74
C GLU A 134 21.74 -11.59 13.64
N ASN A 135 22.10 -12.86 13.40
CA ASN A 135 23.05 -13.26 12.35
C ASN A 135 22.62 -12.82 10.93
N HIS A 136 21.38 -12.35 10.78
CA HIS A 136 20.82 -11.77 9.55
C HIS A 136 20.81 -10.23 9.54
N LEU A 137 21.19 -9.59 10.66
CA LEU A 137 21.17 -8.14 10.89
C LEU A 137 22.61 -7.62 10.99
N PHE A 138 22.92 -6.55 10.27
CA PHE A 138 24.28 -6.02 10.19
C PHE A 138 24.45 -4.74 11.00
N HIS A 139 25.45 -4.68 11.88
CA HIS A 139 25.89 -3.43 12.50
C HIS A 139 26.76 -2.65 11.53
N VAL A 140 26.41 -1.39 11.28
CA VAL A 140 27.19 -0.54 10.37
C VAL A 140 27.51 0.80 11.03
N SER A 141 28.72 0.90 11.58
CA SER A 141 29.23 2.12 12.22
C SER A 141 29.46 3.26 11.21
N LYS A 142 29.79 2.93 9.96
CA LYS A 142 30.10 3.89 8.88
C LYS A 142 28.89 4.63 8.30
N LEU A 143 27.68 4.09 8.46
CA LEU A 143 26.44 4.65 7.88
C LEU A 143 25.61 5.45 8.90
N ARG A 144 26.12 5.63 10.13
CA ARG A 144 25.41 6.39 11.17
C ARG A 144 25.27 7.85 10.72
N PRO A 145 24.04 8.41 10.67
CA PRO A 145 23.85 9.83 10.40
C PRO A 145 24.58 10.67 11.44
N SER A 146 24.91 11.92 11.09
CA SER A 146 25.45 12.83 12.10
C SER A 146 24.46 12.98 13.26
N LYS A 147 24.97 13.22 14.47
CA LYS A 147 24.12 13.39 15.66
C LYS A 147 23.01 14.42 15.43
N LYS A 148 23.31 15.51 14.72
CA LYS A 148 22.33 16.55 14.36
C LYS A 148 21.20 16.00 13.48
N GLU A 149 21.52 15.19 12.48
CA GLU A 149 20.54 14.59 11.57
C GLU A 149 19.68 13.56 12.27
N LEU A 150 20.29 12.69 13.09
CA LEU A 150 19.57 11.69 13.85
C LEU A 150 18.59 12.35 14.82
N MET A 151 19.02 13.40 15.53
CA MET A 151 18.13 14.15 16.42
C MET A 151 16.97 14.80 15.68
N SER A 152 17.21 15.38 14.49
CA SER A 152 16.15 15.95 13.64
C SER A 152 15.16 14.89 13.15
N PHE A 153 15.66 13.71 12.78
CA PHE A 153 14.82 12.60 12.37
C PHE A 153 13.98 12.08 13.54
N LEU A 154 14.59 11.82 14.71
CA LEU A 154 13.89 11.34 15.89
C LEU A 154 12.82 12.33 16.35
N SER A 155 13.07 13.64 16.27
CA SER A 155 12.04 14.65 16.57
C SER A 155 10.86 14.68 15.59
N SER A 156 11.01 14.10 14.39
CA SER A 156 9.92 14.00 13.40
C SER A 156 9.08 12.73 13.54
N VAL A 157 9.52 11.78 14.36
CA VAL A 157 8.81 10.51 14.59
C VAL A 157 7.62 10.78 15.51
N GLU A 158 6.42 10.37 15.09
CA GLU A 158 5.15 10.66 15.79
C GLU A 158 5.13 10.19 17.26
N LEU A 159 5.87 9.16 17.62
CA LEU A 159 5.95 8.75 19.04
C LEU A 159 6.89 9.63 19.87
N LEU A 160 7.84 10.30 19.23
CA LEU A 160 8.96 10.97 19.88
C LEU A 160 8.92 12.50 19.74
N PHE A 161 8.04 13.07 18.91
CA PHE A 161 8.04 14.52 18.64
C PHE A 161 7.70 15.39 19.87
N HIS A 162 7.03 14.81 20.88
CA HIS A 162 6.74 15.49 22.13
C HIS A 162 7.91 15.52 23.13
N LEU A 163 8.99 14.77 22.85
CA LEU A 163 10.11 14.67 23.75
C LEU A 163 11.03 15.89 23.66
N ASP A 164 11.51 16.33 24.82
CA ASP A 164 12.50 17.38 24.87
C ASP A 164 13.87 16.91 24.31
N LYS A 165 14.70 17.89 23.94
CA LYS A 165 16.01 17.61 23.32
C LYS A 165 16.94 16.82 24.25
N ALA A 166 16.81 16.98 25.56
CA ALA A 166 17.64 16.30 26.55
C ALA A 166 17.27 14.80 26.64
N THR A 167 15.98 14.47 26.72
CA THR A 167 15.50 13.08 26.74
C THR A 167 15.79 12.39 25.41
N LEU A 168 15.57 13.07 24.28
CA LEU A 168 15.95 12.55 22.96
C LEU A 168 17.44 12.24 22.85
N SER A 169 18.33 13.09 23.38
CA SER A 169 19.77 12.82 23.32
C SER A 169 20.19 11.66 24.23
N LYS A 170 19.51 11.45 25.37
CA LYS A 170 19.75 10.27 26.22
C LYS A 170 19.33 9.00 25.48
N LEU A 171 18.19 9.04 24.82
CA LEU A 171 17.64 7.93 24.04
C LEU A 171 18.56 7.60 22.86
N GLU A 172 19.00 8.60 22.10
CA GLU A 172 19.94 8.47 20.98
C GLU A 172 21.28 7.82 21.39
N SER A 173 21.80 8.16 22.56
CA SER A 173 23.07 7.59 23.06
C SER A 173 22.99 6.08 23.36
N ARG A 174 21.77 5.54 23.48
CA ARG A 174 21.49 4.13 23.78
C ARG A 174 20.87 3.38 22.60
N MET A 175 20.74 4.03 21.45
CA MET A 175 20.24 3.41 20.23
C MET A 175 21.35 2.67 19.49
N GLU A 176 20.96 1.58 18.85
CA GLU A 176 21.81 0.73 18.05
C GLU A 176 21.40 0.79 16.58
N TRP A 177 22.37 0.98 15.67
CA TRP A 177 22.11 1.07 14.23
C TRP A 177 22.24 -0.30 13.56
N LEU A 178 21.20 -0.72 12.85
CA LEU A 178 21.14 -2.02 12.19
C LEU A 178 20.72 -1.88 10.72
N VAL A 179 21.25 -2.76 9.87
CA VAL A 179 20.83 -2.94 8.48
C VAL A 179 20.22 -4.33 8.33
N ILE A 180 19.05 -4.38 7.70
CA ILE A 180 18.25 -5.57 7.45
C ILE A 180 18.20 -5.78 5.94
N PRO A 181 18.76 -6.87 5.39
CA PRO A 181 18.62 -7.19 3.97
C PRO A 181 17.16 -7.41 3.57
N GLY A 182 16.85 -7.12 2.29
CA GLY A 182 15.54 -7.52 1.74
C GLY A 182 15.35 -9.04 1.81
N GLY A 183 14.12 -9.47 2.13
CA GLY A 183 13.74 -10.86 2.36
C GLY A 183 13.88 -11.34 3.81
N GLU A 184 14.66 -10.64 4.64
CA GLU A 184 14.97 -11.09 6.01
C GLU A 184 13.88 -10.71 7.02
N ILE A 185 13.67 -11.58 8.01
CA ILE A 185 12.70 -11.39 9.09
C ILE A 185 13.32 -10.53 10.18
N LEU A 186 12.72 -9.37 10.47
CA LEU A 186 13.11 -8.54 11.62
C LEU A 186 12.49 -9.06 12.93
N LEU A 187 11.18 -9.35 12.91
CA LEU A 187 10.43 -9.84 14.07
C LEU A 187 9.56 -11.02 13.65
N LYS A 188 9.37 -12.00 14.54
CA LYS A 188 8.46 -13.12 14.30
C LYS A 188 7.32 -13.11 15.31
N GLN A 189 6.09 -13.30 14.83
CA GLN A 189 4.89 -13.35 15.67
C GLN A 189 5.04 -14.46 16.73
N GLY A 190 4.68 -14.14 17.97
CA GLY A 190 4.76 -15.06 19.11
C GLY A 190 6.12 -15.09 19.83
N ASP A 191 7.16 -14.48 19.28
CA ASP A 191 8.45 -14.35 19.96
C ASP A 191 8.35 -13.39 21.15
N VAL A 192 9.27 -13.50 22.11
CA VAL A 192 9.37 -12.52 23.20
C VAL A 192 9.89 -11.20 22.62
N GLY A 193 9.19 -10.09 22.88
CA GLY A 193 9.59 -8.78 22.39
C GLY A 193 10.20 -7.89 23.47
N ASP A 194 11.52 -7.80 23.52
CA ASP A 194 12.27 -7.01 24.51
C ASP A 194 12.89 -5.73 23.94
N SER A 195 12.54 -5.36 22.72
CA SER A 195 13.15 -4.26 21.96
C SER A 195 12.15 -3.65 20.99
N MET A 196 12.31 -2.37 20.69
CA MET A 196 11.59 -1.68 19.62
C MET A 196 12.57 -1.16 18.57
N TYR A 197 12.06 -0.94 17.38
CA TYR A 197 12.81 -0.49 16.23
C TYR A 197 12.13 0.74 15.62
N ILE A 198 12.91 1.66 15.06
CA ILE A 198 12.40 2.78 14.26
C ILE A 198 13.02 2.64 12.87
N LEU A 199 12.18 2.61 11.84
CA LEU A 199 12.62 2.49 10.45
C LEU A 199 13.17 3.84 9.96
N VAL A 200 14.47 3.91 9.70
CA VAL A 200 15.13 5.14 9.26
C VAL A 200 15.14 5.27 7.74
N SER A 201 15.35 4.16 7.05
CA SER A 201 15.37 4.06 5.59
C SER A 201 14.96 2.65 5.20
N GLY A 202 14.30 2.46 4.06
CA GLY A 202 13.84 1.14 3.63
C GLY A 202 12.33 0.93 3.72
N ARG A 203 11.92 -0.33 3.61
CA ARG A 203 10.52 -0.76 3.60
C ARG A 203 10.39 -2.11 4.25
N LEU A 204 9.45 -2.24 5.18
CA LEU A 204 9.13 -3.51 5.83
C LEU A 204 7.66 -3.87 5.56
N SER A 205 7.32 -5.15 5.58
CA SER A 205 5.95 -5.64 5.65
C SER A 205 5.69 -6.27 7.01
N TRP A 206 4.44 -6.29 7.45
CA TRP A 206 4.01 -7.04 8.62
C TRP A 206 2.84 -7.94 8.27
N THR A 207 2.78 -9.10 8.90
CA THR A 207 1.69 -10.08 8.74
C THR A 207 1.29 -10.67 10.09
N VAL A 208 -0.01 -10.78 10.32
CA VAL A 208 -0.62 -11.44 11.49
C VAL A 208 -1.31 -12.69 10.99
N ARG A 209 -0.92 -13.84 11.53
CA ARG A 209 -1.53 -15.13 11.18
C ARG A 209 -2.33 -15.71 12.34
N SER A 210 -3.41 -16.39 12.02
CA SER A 210 -4.21 -17.19 12.95
C SER A 210 -3.44 -18.46 13.37
N LYS A 211 -3.99 -19.20 14.34
CA LYS A 211 -3.49 -20.54 14.68
C LYS A 211 -3.60 -21.53 13.51
N SER A 212 -4.56 -21.33 12.59
CA SER A 212 -4.72 -22.10 11.36
C SER A 212 -3.80 -21.64 10.21
N LYS A 213 -2.87 -20.71 10.46
CA LYS A 213 -1.94 -20.08 9.49
C LYS A 213 -2.61 -19.18 8.44
N GLU A 214 -3.90 -18.89 8.57
CA GLU A 214 -4.58 -17.91 7.72
C GLU A 214 -4.10 -16.50 8.06
N ILE A 215 -3.94 -15.66 7.03
CA ILE A 215 -3.55 -14.25 7.22
C ILE A 215 -4.77 -13.48 7.70
N LEU A 216 -4.74 -13.02 8.95
CA LEU A 216 -5.81 -12.21 9.56
C LEU A 216 -5.66 -10.73 9.20
N ALA A 217 -4.42 -10.26 9.11
CA ALA A 217 -4.11 -8.88 8.77
C ALA A 217 -2.68 -8.78 8.21
N GLU A 218 -2.45 -7.78 7.36
CA GLU A 218 -1.14 -7.48 6.79
C GLU A 218 -1.05 -5.99 6.42
N GLY A 219 0.17 -5.48 6.32
CA GLY A 219 0.45 -4.11 5.91
C GLY A 219 1.94 -3.86 5.68
N GLU A 220 2.30 -2.61 5.44
CA GLU A 220 3.70 -2.21 5.23
C GLU A 220 4.05 -0.97 6.04
N LEU A 221 5.33 -0.86 6.36
CA LEU A 221 5.94 0.14 7.21
C LEU A 221 7.02 0.88 6.42
N GLY A 222 7.00 2.20 6.48
CA GLY A 222 7.96 3.10 5.86
C GLY A 222 8.76 3.93 6.87
N LYS A 223 9.60 4.82 6.35
CA LYS A 223 10.44 5.71 7.15
C LYS A 223 9.63 6.42 8.25
N GLY A 224 10.13 6.35 9.48
CA GLY A 224 9.52 6.95 10.67
C GLY A 224 8.57 6.02 11.41
N ASP A 225 8.15 4.91 10.80
CA ASP A 225 7.31 3.91 11.47
C ASP A 225 8.10 3.18 12.56
N ILE A 226 7.37 2.79 13.59
CA ILE A 226 7.88 2.15 14.79
C ILE A 226 7.39 0.72 14.82
N ILE A 227 8.28 -0.17 15.24
CA ILE A 227 8.03 -1.60 15.24
C ILE A 227 8.32 -2.18 16.62
N GLY A 228 7.36 -2.90 17.19
CA GLY A 228 7.54 -3.67 18.41
C GLY A 228 7.35 -2.88 19.71
N GLU A 229 6.84 -1.65 19.63
CA GLU A 229 6.50 -0.77 20.75
C GLU A 229 5.49 -1.40 21.71
N MET A 230 4.49 -2.13 21.20
CA MET A 230 3.50 -2.84 22.03
C MET A 230 4.18 -3.83 22.97
N SER A 231 4.96 -4.77 22.41
CA SER A 231 5.66 -5.78 23.20
C SER A 231 6.71 -5.17 24.14
N LEU A 232 7.32 -4.04 23.76
CA LEU A 232 8.28 -3.36 24.61
C LEU A 232 7.61 -2.79 25.88
N LEU A 233 6.41 -2.20 25.74
CA LEU A 233 5.65 -1.61 26.84
C LEU A 233 4.87 -2.63 27.67
N SER A 234 4.08 -3.51 27.03
CA SER A 234 3.17 -4.42 27.72
C SER A 234 3.88 -5.62 28.34
N GLY A 235 5.03 -6.02 27.79
CA GLY A 235 5.68 -7.28 28.18
C GLY A 235 5.27 -8.48 27.33
N ASP A 236 4.24 -8.34 26.48
CA ASP A 236 3.66 -9.43 25.71
C ASP A 236 4.58 -9.91 24.58
N LYS A 237 4.18 -11.04 23.97
CA LYS A 237 4.79 -11.58 22.76
C LYS A 237 4.56 -10.67 21.55
N ARG A 238 5.41 -10.77 20.54
CA ARG A 238 5.26 -10.07 19.25
C ARG A 238 3.89 -10.38 18.62
N SER A 239 3.15 -9.34 18.27
CA SER A 239 1.80 -9.44 17.68
C SER A 239 1.80 -9.84 16.21
N ALA A 240 2.88 -9.53 15.48
CA ALA A 240 3.01 -9.76 14.04
C ALA A 240 4.42 -10.22 13.65
N THR A 241 4.54 -10.86 12.49
CA THR A 241 5.81 -11.13 11.82
C THR A 241 6.14 -9.96 10.91
N VAL A 242 7.34 -9.40 11.01
CA VAL A 242 7.82 -8.25 10.22
C VAL A 242 9.00 -8.68 9.37
N VAL A 243 8.93 -8.42 8.06
CA VAL A 243 9.94 -8.81 7.05
C VAL A 243 10.40 -7.57 6.31
N ALA A 244 11.68 -7.47 5.98
CA ALA A 244 12.20 -6.41 5.13
C ALA A 244 11.85 -6.67 3.66
N LEU A 245 11.11 -5.77 3.01
CA LEU A 245 10.82 -5.88 1.58
C LEU A 245 12.03 -5.47 0.72
N ARG A 246 12.86 -4.57 1.26
CA ARG A 246 14.16 -4.20 0.72
C ARG A 246 15.17 -3.94 1.83
N THR A 247 16.44 -3.80 1.45
CA THR A 247 17.49 -3.40 2.38
C THR A 247 17.07 -2.16 3.15
N SER A 248 16.92 -2.33 4.46
CA SER A 248 16.34 -1.36 5.38
C SER A 248 17.32 -1.05 6.49
N GLN A 249 17.30 0.19 6.96
CA GLN A 249 18.09 0.67 8.09
C GLN A 249 17.16 0.99 9.24
N VAL A 250 17.40 0.41 10.40
CA VAL A 250 16.59 0.62 11.60
C VAL A 250 17.48 1.04 12.75
N VAL A 251 16.92 1.83 13.67
CA VAL A 251 17.49 2.02 15.00
C VAL A 251 16.75 1.17 16.01
N ARG A 252 17.49 0.34 16.75
CA ARG A 252 16.98 -0.51 17.81
C ARG A 252 17.22 0.14 19.17
N ILE A 253 16.27 -0.04 20.08
CA ILE A 253 16.45 0.24 21.51
C ILE A 253 15.86 -0.90 22.34
N SER A 254 16.63 -1.36 23.33
CA SER A 254 16.21 -2.41 24.26
C SER A 254 15.19 -1.86 25.26
N ARG A 255 14.35 -2.72 25.84
CA ARG A 255 13.40 -2.35 26.91
C ARG A 255 14.12 -1.75 28.11
N GLU A 256 15.29 -2.30 28.44
CA GLU A 256 16.11 -1.82 29.55
C GLU A 256 16.63 -0.40 29.28
N ASP A 257 17.19 -0.17 28.10
CA ASP A 257 17.71 1.15 27.72
C ASP A 257 16.60 2.18 27.51
N PHE A 258 15.46 1.74 27.00
CA PHE A 258 14.26 2.57 26.91
C PHE A 258 13.86 3.03 28.31
N ARG A 259 13.67 2.12 29.27
CA ARG A 259 13.34 2.47 30.67
C ARG A 259 14.38 3.40 31.30
N LYS A 260 15.67 3.13 31.11
CA LYS A 260 16.75 4.00 31.61
C LYS A 260 16.70 5.40 30.99
N SER A 261 16.27 5.54 29.74
CA SER A 261 16.15 6.83 29.05
C SER A 261 15.05 7.71 29.66
N PHE A 262 13.99 7.10 30.19
CA PHE A 262 12.82 7.80 30.77
C PHE A 262 12.77 7.78 32.30
N ALA A 263 13.78 7.23 32.99
CA ALA A 263 13.79 7.10 34.45
C ALA A 263 13.61 8.43 35.21
N HIS A 264 13.95 9.56 34.59
CA HIS A 264 13.82 10.90 35.17
C HIS A 264 12.80 11.79 34.42
N SER A 265 11.99 11.18 33.55
CA SER A 265 11.01 11.89 32.70
C SER A 265 9.70 11.08 32.59
N PRO A 266 8.94 10.88 33.70
CA PRO A 266 7.72 10.08 33.68
C PRO A 266 6.60 10.66 32.80
N GLU A 267 6.45 11.99 32.73
CA GLU A 267 5.50 12.67 31.84
C GLU A 267 5.70 12.29 30.37
N ALA A 268 6.96 12.20 29.93
CA ALA A 268 7.30 11.78 28.57
C ALA A 268 6.85 10.34 28.28
N LEU A 269 6.96 9.45 29.26
CA LEU A 269 6.49 8.07 29.14
C LEU A 269 4.95 8.01 29.04
N PHE A 270 4.23 8.85 29.78
CA PHE A 270 2.77 8.95 29.67
C PHE A 270 2.33 9.44 28.29
N GLN A 271 3.01 10.43 27.71
CA GLN A 271 2.69 10.93 26.37
C GLN A 271 2.90 9.85 25.31
N ILE A 272 4.03 9.14 25.34
CA ILE A 272 4.30 7.99 24.46
C ILE A 272 3.20 6.93 24.57
N THR A 273 2.82 6.59 25.80
CA THR A 273 1.79 5.57 26.07
C THR A 273 0.42 6.02 25.56
N GLY A 274 0.08 7.30 25.72
CA GLY A 274 -1.14 7.91 25.18
C GLY A 274 -1.21 7.86 23.67
N THR A 275 -0.11 8.17 22.96
CA THR A 275 -0.04 8.08 21.50
C THR A 275 -0.28 6.66 20.99
N ILE A 276 0.32 5.65 21.65
CA ILE A 276 0.11 4.24 21.30
C ILE A 276 -1.33 3.79 21.56
N ALA A 277 -1.91 4.17 22.71
CA ALA A 277 -3.29 3.86 23.04
C ALA A 277 -4.28 4.48 22.03
N HIS A 278 -4.03 5.72 21.60
CA HIS A 278 -4.84 6.39 20.59
C HIS A 278 -4.79 5.64 19.24
N ARG A 279 -3.58 5.24 18.80
CA ARG A 279 -3.39 4.44 17.58
C ARG A 279 -4.18 3.13 17.59
N LEU A 280 -4.11 2.38 18.70
CA LEU A 280 -4.84 1.13 18.86
C LEU A 280 -6.37 1.31 18.79
N GLY A 281 -6.89 2.42 19.32
CA GLY A 281 -8.31 2.79 19.21
C GLY A 281 -8.74 3.09 17.77
N THR A 282 -7.88 3.75 17.00
CA THR A 282 -8.16 4.10 15.60
C THR A 282 -8.00 2.92 14.62
N GLU A 283 -6.96 2.09 14.79
CA GLU A 283 -6.68 0.97 13.88
C GLU A 283 -7.72 -0.15 13.99
N ARG A 284 -8.23 -0.40 15.20
CA ARG A 284 -9.27 -1.40 15.45
C ARG A 284 -10.62 -1.05 14.80
N ASN A 285 -10.88 0.23 14.56
CA ASN A 285 -12.09 0.72 13.91
C ASN A 285 -11.95 0.90 12.40
N GLN A 286 -10.72 1.02 11.87
CA GLN A 286 -10.55 1.47 10.50
C GLN A 286 -10.32 0.35 9.48
N GLY A 287 -9.60 -0.74 9.75
CA GLY A 287 -9.43 -1.83 8.76
C GLY A 287 -8.89 -1.41 7.37
N TYR A 288 -8.60 -0.13 7.16
CA TYR A 288 -8.22 0.45 5.88
C TYR A 288 -6.71 0.31 5.73
N ARG A 289 -6.30 -0.37 4.65
CA ARG A 289 -4.90 -0.35 4.21
C ARG A 289 -4.47 1.11 4.02
N ARG A 290 -3.51 1.59 4.82
CA ARG A 290 -2.91 2.92 4.60
C ARG A 290 -2.33 2.91 3.17
N ALA A 291 -2.80 3.83 2.33
CA ALA A 291 -2.28 3.98 0.97
C ALA A 291 -0.84 4.48 1.06
N ASN A 292 0.12 3.56 1.02
CA ASN A 292 1.48 3.93 1.32
C ASN A 292 2.13 4.62 0.13
N SER A 293 2.58 5.86 0.35
CA SER A 293 3.43 6.58 -0.59
C SER A 293 4.69 5.78 -0.87
N VAL A 294 4.98 5.60 -2.15
CA VAL A 294 6.21 5.02 -2.70
C VAL A 294 7.26 6.13 -2.78
N ARG A 295 8.48 5.86 -2.30
CA ARG A 295 9.65 6.75 -2.41
C ARG A 295 10.49 6.37 -3.61
N THR A 296 10.75 5.08 -3.80
CA THR A 296 11.62 4.57 -4.86
C THR A 296 10.86 3.68 -5.83
N VAL A 297 10.96 3.98 -7.12
CA VAL A 297 10.25 3.26 -8.19
C VAL A 297 11.24 2.80 -9.25
N SER A 298 11.22 1.52 -9.61
CA SER A 298 11.92 1.03 -10.80
C SER A 298 10.99 0.96 -11.99
N ILE A 299 11.48 1.36 -13.17
CA ILE A 299 10.75 1.17 -14.43
C ILE A 299 11.42 0.03 -15.18
N PHE A 300 10.68 -1.06 -15.40
CA PHE A 300 11.11 -2.24 -16.12
C PHE A 300 10.30 -2.40 -17.41
N PRO A 301 10.91 -2.29 -18.60
CA PRO A 301 10.21 -2.56 -19.84
C PRO A 301 10.10 -4.07 -20.07
N LEU A 302 8.90 -4.56 -20.36
CA LEU A 302 8.70 -5.96 -20.74
C LEU A 302 8.97 -6.20 -22.23
N ASN A 303 8.71 -5.19 -23.05
CA ASN A 303 8.71 -5.33 -24.51
C ASN A 303 9.29 -4.13 -25.27
N ALA A 304 9.99 -3.24 -24.56
CA ALA A 304 10.67 -2.13 -25.16
C ALA A 304 12.16 -2.22 -24.82
N SER A 305 12.98 -2.48 -25.84
CA SER A 305 14.45 -2.37 -25.73
C SER A 305 14.90 -1.05 -25.09
N VAL A 306 14.15 0.04 -25.31
CA VAL A 306 14.35 1.36 -24.70
C VAL A 306 13.01 2.00 -24.36
N ILE A 307 12.83 2.40 -23.11
CA ILE A 307 11.64 3.17 -22.67
C ILE A 307 11.74 4.61 -23.24
N PRO A 308 10.68 5.15 -23.86
CA PRO A 308 10.71 6.51 -24.39
C PRO A 308 11.07 7.55 -23.32
N GLU A 309 12.01 8.46 -23.61
CA GLU A 309 12.41 9.51 -22.65
C GLU A 309 11.23 10.39 -22.21
N ARG A 310 10.23 10.57 -23.08
CA ARG A 310 8.97 11.26 -22.75
C ARG A 310 8.24 10.62 -21.57
N PHE A 311 8.25 9.29 -21.44
CA PHE A 311 7.61 8.60 -20.32
C PHE A 311 8.27 9.00 -19.00
N TYR A 312 9.60 8.94 -18.93
CA TYR A 312 10.35 9.36 -17.76
C TYR A 312 10.13 10.83 -17.43
N ALA A 313 10.16 11.71 -18.45
CA ALA A 313 9.92 13.14 -18.26
C ALA A 313 8.52 13.42 -17.69
N SER A 314 7.49 12.76 -18.22
CA SER A 314 6.09 12.96 -17.80
C SER A 314 5.85 12.42 -16.39
N LEU A 315 6.36 11.22 -16.08
CA LEU A 315 6.30 10.65 -14.73
C LEU A 315 7.08 11.50 -13.71
N GLN A 316 8.28 11.97 -14.08
CA GLN A 316 9.07 12.85 -13.22
C GLN A 316 8.33 14.17 -12.97
N ASN A 317 7.70 14.76 -13.99
CA ASN A 317 6.92 15.99 -13.86
C ASN A 317 5.72 15.80 -12.91
N GLY A 318 4.98 14.70 -13.07
CA GLY A 318 3.88 14.36 -12.17
C GLY A 318 4.34 14.19 -10.71
N LEU A 319 5.44 13.46 -10.48
CA LEU A 319 5.98 13.22 -9.15
C LEU A 319 6.62 14.46 -8.49
N LYS A 320 7.12 15.44 -9.28
CA LYS A 320 7.64 16.72 -8.75
C LYS A 320 6.60 17.51 -7.95
N THR A 321 5.30 17.31 -8.24
CA THR A 321 4.21 17.91 -7.47
C THR A 321 4.16 17.40 -6.02
N PHE A 322 4.75 16.23 -5.75
CA PHE A 322 4.70 15.54 -4.45
C PHE A 322 6.06 15.46 -3.76
N GLY A 323 7.05 16.23 -4.21
CA GLY A 323 8.37 16.31 -3.59
C GLY A 323 9.52 16.39 -4.59
N LYS A 324 10.73 16.52 -4.06
CA LYS A 324 11.94 16.56 -4.88
C LYS A 324 12.15 15.21 -5.58
N THR A 325 12.10 15.21 -6.90
CA THR A 325 12.18 13.98 -7.72
C THR A 325 13.45 13.93 -8.55
N ILE A 326 14.17 12.80 -8.52
CA ILE A 326 15.33 12.52 -9.36
C ILE A 326 15.15 11.24 -10.18
N LEU A 327 15.71 11.26 -11.39
CA LEU A 327 15.88 10.10 -12.25
C LEU A 327 17.30 9.57 -12.09
N VAL A 328 17.43 8.27 -11.89
CA VAL A 328 18.69 7.62 -11.53
C VAL A 328 18.98 6.51 -12.53
N ASP A 329 20.17 6.54 -13.12
CA ASP A 329 20.67 5.53 -14.06
C ASP A 329 22.08 5.04 -13.67
N SER A 330 22.54 4.00 -14.36
CA SER A 330 23.82 3.37 -14.09
C SER A 330 25.01 4.30 -14.41
N ASN A 331 24.85 5.26 -15.32
CA ASN A 331 25.88 6.21 -15.72
C ASN A 331 26.07 7.30 -14.66
N ALA A 332 24.98 7.76 -14.03
CA ALA A 332 25.00 8.71 -12.92
C ALA A 332 25.83 8.16 -11.75
N PHE A 333 25.61 6.90 -11.38
CA PHE A 333 26.41 6.22 -10.36
C PHE A 333 27.89 6.18 -10.73
N ARG A 334 28.20 5.70 -11.94
CA ARG A 334 29.59 5.55 -12.42
C ARG A 334 30.33 6.88 -12.47
N LYS A 335 29.67 7.96 -12.90
CA LYS A 335 30.25 9.32 -12.94
C LYS A 335 30.60 9.80 -11.54
N GLU A 336 29.70 9.62 -10.58
CA GLU A 336 29.92 10.02 -9.21
C GLU A 336 31.00 9.18 -8.53
N PHE A 337 30.98 7.85 -8.71
CA PHE A 337 31.98 6.94 -8.19
C PHE A 337 33.39 7.28 -8.72
N ARG A 338 33.53 7.52 -10.04
CA ARG A 338 34.81 7.92 -10.67
C ARG A 338 35.37 9.23 -10.13
N SER A 339 34.53 10.15 -9.67
CA SER A 339 34.97 11.43 -9.11
C SER A 339 35.58 11.30 -7.70
N LYS A 340 35.22 10.25 -6.95
CA LYS A 340 35.67 10.04 -5.56
C LYS A 340 36.90 9.14 -5.43
N VAL A 341 37.26 8.36 -6.46
CA VAL A 341 38.41 7.45 -6.43
C VAL A 341 39.68 8.16 -6.93
N PRO A 342 40.76 8.26 -6.14
CA PRO A 342 42.02 8.88 -6.56
C PRO A 342 42.63 8.20 -7.79
N ALA A 343 43.24 8.99 -8.69
CA ALA A 343 43.76 8.53 -9.98
C ALA A 343 44.77 7.36 -9.90
N ARG A 344 45.47 7.17 -8.76
CA ARG A 344 46.43 6.07 -8.52
C ARG A 344 45.79 4.68 -8.36
N GLY A 345 44.47 4.58 -8.15
CA GLY A 345 43.75 3.29 -8.03
C GLY A 345 43.10 2.79 -9.34
N ARG A 346 43.29 3.49 -10.46
CA ARG A 346 42.55 3.25 -11.73
C ARG A 346 42.88 1.91 -12.42
N ASN A 347 43.97 1.24 -12.05
CA ASN A 347 44.45 0.05 -12.75
C ASN A 347 44.15 -1.30 -12.06
N GLY A 348 43.40 -1.33 -10.95
CA GLY A 348 43.28 -2.55 -10.13
C GLY A 348 41.89 -3.16 -9.93
N SER A 349 40.82 -2.36 -9.84
CA SER A 349 39.47 -2.91 -9.63
C SER A 349 38.39 -2.02 -10.25
N LYS A 350 37.69 -2.56 -11.25
CA LYS A 350 36.47 -1.97 -11.85
C LYS A 350 35.24 -2.12 -10.93
N THR A 351 35.42 -2.67 -9.73
CA THR A 351 34.34 -3.14 -8.87
C THR A 351 34.13 -2.13 -7.72
N TYR A 352 32.94 -1.55 -7.65
CA TYR A 352 32.50 -0.71 -6.53
C TYR A 352 32.08 -1.59 -5.35
N ARG A 353 32.24 -1.13 -4.10
CA ARG A 353 31.78 -1.89 -2.93
C ARG A 353 30.28 -1.69 -2.72
N ILE A 354 29.61 -2.67 -2.12
CA ILE A 354 28.19 -2.53 -1.76
C ILE A 354 27.96 -1.34 -0.82
N GLY A 355 28.91 -1.07 0.08
CA GLY A 355 28.86 0.08 0.98
C GLY A 355 28.89 1.42 0.24
N ASP A 356 29.60 1.50 -0.90
CA ASP A 356 29.64 2.70 -1.74
C ASP A 356 28.28 2.94 -2.45
N LEU A 357 27.63 1.85 -2.84
CA LEU A 357 26.30 1.87 -3.47
C LEU A 357 25.20 2.19 -2.45
N VAL A 358 25.26 1.59 -1.27
CA VAL A 358 24.33 1.85 -0.15
C VAL A 358 24.48 3.29 0.35
N ASP A 359 25.71 3.80 0.50
CA ASP A 359 25.94 5.23 0.82
C ASP A 359 25.34 6.14 -0.25
N TRP A 360 25.53 5.80 -1.53
CA TRP A 360 24.98 6.60 -2.61
C TRP A 360 23.45 6.63 -2.60
N PHE A 361 22.78 5.48 -2.46
CA PHE A 361 21.32 5.43 -2.32
C PHE A 361 20.83 6.16 -1.08
N TYR A 362 21.53 6.01 0.06
CA TYR A 362 21.22 6.77 1.27
C TYR A 362 21.29 8.28 1.03
N ARG A 363 22.33 8.77 0.34
CA ARG A 363 22.45 10.19 -0.01
C ARG A 363 21.37 10.65 -0.97
N LEU A 364 21.01 9.83 -1.97
CA LEU A 364 19.89 10.17 -2.86
C LEU A 364 18.57 10.25 -2.09
N GLU A 365 18.26 9.25 -1.26
CA GLU A 365 17.08 9.24 -0.39
C GLU A 365 17.11 10.38 0.64
N LYS A 366 18.27 10.92 1.00
CA LYS A 366 18.37 12.10 1.86
C LYS A 366 17.91 13.39 1.16
N TYR A 367 18.28 13.59 -0.10
CA TYR A 367 18.03 14.85 -0.83
C TYR A 367 16.73 14.85 -1.64
N TYR A 368 16.27 13.67 -2.03
CA TYR A 368 15.10 13.49 -2.90
C TYR A 368 14.01 12.67 -2.19
N ASP A 369 12.79 13.13 -2.34
CA ASP A 369 11.57 12.51 -1.82
C ASP A 369 11.05 11.40 -2.74
N LYS A 370 11.44 11.44 -4.02
CA LYS A 370 11.05 10.49 -5.06
C LYS A 370 12.25 10.15 -5.93
N LEU A 371 12.53 8.86 -6.09
CA LEU A 371 13.61 8.35 -6.94
C LEU A 371 13.01 7.42 -7.99
N ILE A 372 13.32 7.68 -9.26
CA ILE A 372 12.92 6.86 -10.39
C ILE A 372 14.18 6.16 -10.92
N PHE A 373 14.24 4.84 -10.82
CA PHE A 373 15.34 4.05 -11.33
C PHE A 373 15.07 3.61 -12.77
N LYS A 374 15.97 4.00 -13.68
CA LYS A 374 16.05 3.46 -15.04
C LYS A 374 16.68 2.08 -14.98
N THR A 375 15.91 1.03 -15.25
CA THR A 375 16.51 -0.30 -15.43
C THR A 375 17.25 -0.37 -16.75
N ASP A 376 18.25 -1.25 -16.82
CA ASP A 376 19.08 -1.46 -18.00
C ASP A 376 19.05 -2.95 -18.33
N ALA A 377 18.44 -3.30 -19.47
CA ALA A 377 18.34 -4.68 -19.93
C ALA A 377 19.71 -5.30 -20.20
N GLN A 378 20.70 -4.48 -20.60
CA GLN A 378 22.06 -4.91 -20.90
C GLN A 378 22.94 -5.04 -19.65
N ASN A 379 22.44 -4.62 -18.49
CA ASN A 379 23.16 -4.70 -17.22
C ASN A 379 22.30 -5.37 -16.13
N PRO A 380 22.29 -6.71 -16.08
CA PRO A 380 21.51 -7.46 -15.10
C PRO A 380 21.82 -7.10 -13.65
N GLY A 381 23.09 -6.77 -13.33
CA GLY A 381 23.48 -6.37 -11.98
C GLY A 381 22.88 -5.02 -11.56
N TRP A 382 22.83 -4.05 -12.47
CA TRP A 382 22.15 -2.77 -12.23
C TRP A 382 20.63 -2.96 -12.12
N ARG A 383 20.02 -3.74 -13.02
CA ARG A 383 18.59 -4.05 -12.97
C ARG A 383 18.19 -4.64 -11.62
N GLU A 384 18.92 -5.67 -11.15
CA GLU A 384 18.66 -6.31 -9.86
C GLU A 384 18.85 -5.34 -8.69
N THR A 385 19.86 -4.47 -8.77
CA THR A 385 20.06 -3.40 -7.79
C THR A 385 18.85 -2.46 -7.73
N CYS A 386 18.37 -2.00 -8.89
CA CYS A 386 17.21 -1.13 -8.98
C CYS A 386 15.98 -1.80 -8.36
N PHE A 387 15.72 -3.07 -8.70
CA PHE A 387 14.62 -3.83 -8.11
C PHE A 387 14.73 -3.88 -6.59
N ARG A 388 15.86 -4.33 -6.05
CA ARG A 388 16.07 -4.42 -4.60
C ARG A 388 16.01 -3.08 -3.88
N GLN A 389 16.29 -1.95 -4.54
CA GLN A 389 16.18 -0.62 -3.92
C GLN A 389 14.78 -0.02 -4.04
N SER A 390 13.87 -0.64 -4.79
CA SER A 390 12.55 -0.09 -5.09
C SER A 390 11.49 -0.48 -4.08
N ASP A 391 10.65 0.47 -3.71
CA ASP A 391 9.41 0.23 -2.98
C ASP A 391 8.34 -0.36 -3.93
N ARG A 392 8.41 -0.05 -5.23
CA ARG A 392 7.54 -0.62 -6.28
C ARG A 392 8.24 -0.74 -7.63
N ILE A 393 7.90 -1.79 -8.38
CA ILE A 393 8.37 -2.00 -9.75
C ILE A 393 7.20 -1.73 -10.71
N LEU A 394 7.38 -0.78 -11.64
CA LEU A 394 6.45 -0.56 -12.75
C LEU A 394 6.92 -1.35 -13.96
N ILE A 395 6.09 -2.29 -14.39
CA ILE A 395 6.34 -3.12 -15.55
C ILE A 395 5.66 -2.45 -16.73
N LEU A 396 6.45 -1.79 -17.57
CA LEU A 396 5.95 -1.05 -18.72
C LEU A 396 5.70 -1.99 -19.89
N ILE A 397 4.51 -1.88 -20.47
CA ILE A 397 4.06 -2.73 -21.57
C ILE A 397 3.43 -1.85 -22.65
N ASP A 398 3.94 -1.95 -23.87
CA ASP A 398 3.29 -1.41 -25.07
C ASP A 398 2.46 -2.51 -25.76
N PRO A 399 1.13 -2.54 -25.68
CA PRO A 399 0.35 -3.61 -26.30
C PRO A 399 0.43 -3.64 -27.84
N ASN A 400 0.98 -2.60 -28.49
CA ASN A 400 1.20 -2.61 -29.93
C ASN A 400 2.53 -3.26 -30.34
N SER A 401 3.48 -3.42 -29.42
CA SER A 401 4.77 -4.04 -29.69
C SER A 401 4.81 -5.51 -29.25
N PRO A 402 5.50 -6.39 -30.00
CA PRO A 402 5.67 -7.80 -29.60
C PRO A 402 6.42 -7.87 -28.28
N LEU A 403 6.06 -8.83 -27.42
CA LEU A 403 6.78 -9.05 -26.17
C LEU A 403 8.21 -9.56 -26.47
N GLU A 404 9.22 -8.86 -25.96
CA GLU A 404 10.63 -9.26 -26.10
C GLU A 404 11.00 -10.36 -25.08
N LEU A 405 10.36 -10.33 -23.90
CA LEU A 405 10.45 -11.38 -22.89
C LEU A 405 9.09 -12.07 -22.71
N GLU A 406 9.10 -13.40 -22.62
CA GLU A 406 7.95 -14.18 -22.19
C GLU A 406 7.54 -13.81 -20.76
N CYS A 407 6.23 -13.76 -20.50
CA CYS A 407 5.67 -13.38 -19.20
C CYS A 407 6.19 -14.26 -18.05
N GLU A 408 6.38 -15.56 -18.29
CA GLU A 408 6.92 -16.50 -17.29
C GLU A 408 8.37 -16.16 -16.91
N THR A 409 9.20 -15.87 -17.90
CA THR A 409 10.59 -15.47 -17.69
C THR A 409 10.69 -14.11 -17.01
N ALA A 410 9.81 -13.17 -17.35
CA ALA A 410 9.74 -11.89 -16.65
C ALA A 410 9.32 -12.08 -15.18
N ASN A 411 8.36 -12.96 -14.91
CA ASN A 411 7.92 -13.27 -13.54
C ASN A 411 9.02 -13.90 -12.68
N SER A 412 9.87 -14.77 -13.25
CA SER A 412 11.00 -15.36 -12.50
C SER A 412 12.10 -14.34 -12.17
N MET A 413 12.26 -13.30 -12.99
CA MET A 413 13.23 -12.21 -12.76
C MET A 413 12.77 -11.18 -11.71
N LEU A 414 11.47 -11.11 -11.38
CA LEU A 414 10.92 -10.09 -10.51
C LEU A 414 10.94 -10.56 -9.04
N PRO A 415 11.55 -9.81 -8.11
CA PRO A 415 11.61 -10.22 -6.69
C PRO A 415 10.22 -10.41 -6.10
N GLY A 416 9.96 -11.55 -5.45
CA GLY A 416 8.64 -11.93 -4.93
C GLY A 416 8.07 -10.95 -3.91
N GLU A 417 8.94 -10.40 -3.07
CA GLU A 417 8.62 -9.54 -1.92
C GLU A 417 8.21 -8.12 -2.32
N ILE A 418 8.63 -7.66 -3.49
CA ILE A 418 8.44 -6.27 -3.93
C ILE A 418 7.11 -6.13 -4.67
N GLN A 419 6.38 -5.05 -4.39
CA GLN A 419 5.12 -4.78 -5.07
C GLN A 419 5.38 -4.49 -6.56
N LYS A 420 4.54 -5.06 -7.42
CA LYS A 420 4.57 -4.83 -8.87
C LYS A 420 3.29 -4.14 -9.33
N GLU A 421 3.41 -3.35 -10.37
CA GLU A 421 2.28 -2.75 -11.07
C GLU A 421 2.54 -2.75 -12.57
N LEU A 422 1.60 -3.29 -13.35
CA LEU A 422 1.67 -3.21 -14.80
C LEU A 422 1.25 -1.81 -15.26
N VAL A 423 1.98 -1.24 -16.21
CA VAL A 423 1.66 0.05 -16.82
C VAL A 423 1.53 -0.16 -18.32
N PHE A 424 0.30 -0.19 -18.82
CA PHE A 424 0.02 -0.28 -20.25
C PHE A 424 0.14 1.11 -20.86
N LEU A 425 1.08 1.28 -21.78
CA LEU A 425 1.37 2.54 -22.45
C LEU A 425 0.77 2.54 -23.85
N ILE A 426 -0.40 3.17 -24.00
CA ILE A 426 -1.20 3.18 -25.23
C ILE A 426 -1.26 4.57 -25.86
N ASP A 427 -1.74 4.65 -27.09
CA ASP A 427 -2.14 5.91 -27.73
C ASP A 427 -3.62 6.21 -27.45
N SER A 428 -4.04 7.48 -27.47
CA SER A 428 -5.45 7.86 -27.28
C SER A 428 -6.43 7.17 -28.25
N GLY A 429 -5.98 6.81 -29.45
CA GLY A 429 -6.77 6.09 -30.46
C GLY A 429 -6.83 4.58 -30.29
N PHE A 430 -6.28 4.01 -29.21
CA PHE A 430 -6.22 2.56 -29.02
C PHE A 430 -7.62 1.94 -28.84
N THR A 431 -7.91 0.89 -29.60
CA THR A 431 -9.22 0.20 -29.59
C THR A 431 -9.14 -1.31 -29.39
N ASN A 432 -7.95 -1.92 -29.52
CA ASN A 432 -7.79 -3.38 -29.45
C ASN A 432 -7.56 -3.88 -28.01
N TRP A 433 -8.60 -3.75 -27.20
CA TRP A 433 -8.55 -4.04 -25.76
C TRP A 433 -8.31 -5.51 -25.43
N LYS A 434 -8.63 -6.43 -26.35
CA LYS A 434 -8.36 -7.86 -26.19
C LYS A 434 -6.88 -8.19 -26.01
N LYS A 435 -5.97 -7.36 -26.55
CA LYS A 435 -4.53 -7.52 -26.32
C LYS A 435 -4.16 -7.30 -24.84
N ILE A 436 -4.75 -6.28 -24.22
CA ILE A 436 -4.55 -6.00 -22.79
C ILE A 436 -5.17 -7.14 -21.96
N GLU A 437 -6.36 -7.62 -22.32
CA GLU A 437 -7.03 -8.74 -21.63
C GLU A 437 -6.23 -10.05 -21.71
N ALA A 438 -5.54 -10.31 -22.83
CA ALA A 438 -4.66 -11.47 -22.95
C ALA A 438 -3.49 -11.37 -21.95
N ILE A 439 -2.80 -10.24 -21.92
CA ILE A 439 -1.65 -10.02 -21.03
C ILE A 439 -2.09 -10.04 -19.55
N LEU A 440 -3.24 -9.45 -19.22
CA LEU A 440 -3.75 -9.47 -17.84
C LEU A 440 -4.07 -10.88 -17.33
N ARG A 441 -4.36 -11.85 -18.21
CA ARG A 441 -4.56 -13.25 -17.81
C ARG A 441 -3.26 -13.92 -17.34
N ASP A 442 -2.12 -13.48 -17.85
CA ASP A 442 -0.81 -13.98 -17.44
C ASP A 442 -0.33 -13.36 -16.11
N PHE A 443 -0.98 -12.27 -15.67
CA PHE A 443 -0.67 -11.56 -14.42
C PHE A 443 -1.92 -11.34 -13.55
N PRO A 444 -2.62 -12.40 -13.11
CA PRO A 444 -3.94 -12.29 -12.49
C PRO A 444 -3.94 -11.51 -11.16
N SER A 445 -2.82 -11.52 -10.44
CA SER A 445 -2.69 -10.92 -9.10
C SER A 445 -1.99 -9.56 -9.09
N ILE A 446 -1.49 -9.07 -10.23
CA ILE A 446 -0.76 -7.81 -10.30
C ILE A 446 -1.73 -6.67 -10.61
N SER A 447 -1.65 -5.58 -9.85
CA SER A 447 -2.41 -4.37 -10.15
C SER A 447 -1.92 -3.71 -11.43
N HIS A 448 -2.77 -2.99 -12.13
CA HIS A 448 -2.37 -2.34 -13.38
C HIS A 448 -2.98 -0.96 -13.56
N SER A 449 -2.34 -0.19 -14.43
CA SER A 449 -2.72 1.16 -14.84
C SER A 449 -2.65 1.26 -16.37
N ILE A 450 -3.62 1.96 -16.96
CA ILE A 450 -3.63 2.29 -18.39
C ILE A 450 -3.28 3.78 -18.54
N ILE A 451 -2.24 4.05 -19.31
CA ILE A 451 -1.67 5.39 -19.51
C ILE A 451 -1.62 5.69 -21.00
N ARG A 452 -2.27 6.77 -21.42
CA ARG A 452 -2.14 7.30 -22.78
C ARG A 452 -0.90 8.19 -22.87
N ARG A 453 -0.07 7.95 -23.89
CA ARG A 453 1.23 8.64 -24.10
C ARG A 453 1.11 10.15 -24.22
N ASP A 454 -0.02 10.60 -24.74
CA ASP A 454 -0.35 11.97 -25.10
C ASP A 454 -1.21 12.69 -24.06
N VAL A 455 -1.58 12.03 -22.95
CA VAL A 455 -2.48 12.59 -21.94
C VAL A 455 -1.76 12.74 -20.59
N ASP A 456 -1.29 13.95 -20.28
CA ASP A 456 -0.58 14.24 -19.03
C ASP A 456 -1.41 13.94 -17.76
N ALA A 457 -2.74 14.04 -17.85
CA ALA A 457 -3.65 13.70 -16.76
C ALA A 457 -3.50 12.23 -16.30
N ASP A 458 -3.20 11.31 -17.22
CA ASP A 458 -3.00 9.89 -16.91
C ASP A 458 -1.69 9.70 -16.09
N PHE A 459 -0.62 10.42 -16.43
CA PHE A 459 0.63 10.44 -15.64
C PHE A 459 0.44 11.09 -14.27
N GLY A 460 -0.41 12.13 -14.20
CA GLY A 460 -0.84 12.72 -12.93
C GLY A 460 -1.56 11.69 -12.04
N ARG A 461 -2.45 10.88 -12.62
CA ARG A 461 -3.14 9.79 -11.92
C ARG A 461 -2.17 8.75 -11.40
N LEU A 462 -1.24 8.29 -12.23
CA LEU A 462 -0.18 7.35 -11.82
C LEU A 462 0.65 7.95 -10.67
N SER A 463 1.02 9.22 -10.75
CA SER A 463 1.81 9.90 -9.71
C SER A 463 1.05 10.01 -8.39
N ARG A 464 -0.24 10.37 -8.41
CA ARG A 464 -1.11 10.37 -7.22
C ARG A 464 -1.27 8.98 -6.63
N ARG A 465 -1.44 7.96 -7.47
CA ARG A 465 -1.52 6.56 -7.03
C ARG A 465 -0.25 6.08 -6.35
N LEU A 466 0.92 6.36 -6.94
CA LEU A 466 2.22 6.01 -6.35
C LEU A 466 2.50 6.76 -5.05
N THR A 467 1.87 7.91 -4.83
CA THR A 467 2.06 8.71 -3.61
C THR A 467 0.96 8.50 -2.57
N GLY A 468 0.01 7.59 -2.82
CA GLY A 468 -1.13 7.36 -1.91
C GLY A 468 -2.11 8.53 -1.84
N LYS A 469 -2.11 9.39 -2.87
CA LYS A 469 -2.87 10.64 -2.98
C LYS A 469 -3.97 10.57 -4.06
N SER A 470 -4.35 9.36 -4.48
CA SER A 470 -5.42 9.18 -5.46
C SER A 470 -6.73 9.81 -5.00
N ILE A 471 -7.45 10.45 -5.92
CA ILE A 471 -8.78 11.01 -5.70
C ILE A 471 -9.83 10.02 -6.19
N GLY A 472 -10.61 9.48 -5.26
CA GLY A 472 -11.74 8.61 -5.55
C GLY A 472 -13.06 9.38 -5.54
N VAL A 473 -13.92 9.13 -6.52
CA VAL A 473 -15.27 9.72 -6.62
C VAL A 473 -16.33 8.63 -6.50
N ALA A 474 -17.17 8.69 -5.47
CA ALA A 474 -18.29 7.77 -5.28
C ALA A 474 -19.59 8.43 -5.74
N LEU A 475 -20.32 7.77 -6.65
CA LEU A 475 -21.57 8.25 -7.22
C LEU A 475 -22.76 7.42 -6.71
N SER A 476 -23.74 8.07 -6.09
CA SER A 476 -24.90 7.37 -5.56
C SER A 476 -25.88 6.89 -6.62
N GLY A 477 -26.73 5.92 -6.25
CA GLY A 477 -27.93 5.57 -7.01
C GLY A 477 -29.02 6.64 -6.91
N GLY A 478 -29.96 6.65 -7.87
CA GLY A 478 -31.05 7.63 -7.92
C GLY A 478 -31.91 7.65 -9.18
N GLY A 479 -31.83 6.66 -10.08
CA GLY A 479 -32.58 6.62 -11.33
C GLY A 479 -32.27 7.83 -12.25
N ALA A 480 -33.29 8.48 -12.79
CA ALA A 480 -33.15 9.65 -13.66
C ALA A 480 -32.28 10.76 -13.05
N LYS A 481 -32.27 10.93 -11.72
CA LYS A 481 -31.44 11.91 -11.01
C LYS A 481 -29.95 11.78 -11.31
N GLY A 482 -29.49 10.61 -11.75
CA GLY A 482 -28.11 10.37 -12.15
C GLY A 482 -27.58 11.35 -13.19
N PHE A 483 -28.43 11.99 -14.00
CA PHE A 483 -27.98 13.04 -14.93
C PHE A 483 -27.28 14.22 -14.24
N ALA A 484 -27.60 14.49 -12.97
CA ALA A 484 -26.91 15.52 -12.19
C ALA A 484 -25.44 15.17 -11.89
N HIS A 485 -25.09 13.87 -11.85
CA HIS A 485 -23.68 13.45 -11.74
C HIS A 485 -22.85 13.95 -12.92
N LEU A 486 -23.40 13.90 -14.14
CA LEU A 486 -22.70 14.36 -15.34
C LEU A 486 -22.46 15.87 -15.31
N GLY A 487 -23.42 16.65 -14.83
CA GLY A 487 -23.25 18.10 -14.65
C GLY A 487 -22.13 18.41 -13.65
N LEU A 488 -22.05 17.70 -12.53
CA LEU A 488 -20.97 17.85 -11.57
C LEU A 488 -19.61 17.43 -12.15
N LEU A 489 -19.55 16.30 -12.86
CA LEU A 489 -18.33 15.83 -13.52
C LEU A 489 -17.83 16.82 -14.59
N LYS A 490 -18.74 17.52 -15.29
CA LYS A 490 -18.37 18.62 -16.18
C LYS A 490 -17.62 19.73 -15.44
N CYS A 491 -18.09 20.09 -14.24
CA CYS A 491 -17.36 21.07 -13.43
C CYS A 491 -15.98 20.57 -13.00
N PHE A 492 -15.82 19.26 -12.76
CA PHE A 492 -14.50 18.70 -12.43
C PHE A 492 -13.53 18.84 -13.60
N GLU A 493 -14.00 18.49 -14.81
CA GLU A 493 -13.23 18.65 -16.05
C GLU A 493 -12.83 20.12 -16.28
N GLU A 494 -13.76 21.06 -16.14
CA GLU A 494 -13.51 22.50 -16.37
C GLU A 494 -12.57 23.15 -15.34
N ASN A 495 -12.37 22.51 -14.18
CA ASN A 495 -11.58 23.08 -13.08
C ASN A 495 -10.32 22.26 -12.76
N ASP A 496 -9.97 21.29 -13.60
CA ASP A 496 -8.84 20.38 -13.43
C ASP A 496 -8.88 19.60 -12.10
N ILE A 497 -10.08 19.20 -11.65
CA ILE A 497 -10.21 18.28 -10.52
C ILE A 497 -10.04 16.85 -11.06
N PRO A 498 -8.95 16.15 -10.71
CA PRO A 498 -8.71 14.83 -11.25
C PRO A 498 -9.61 13.77 -10.60
N VAL A 499 -10.00 12.78 -11.40
CA VAL A 499 -10.71 11.57 -10.95
C VAL A 499 -9.81 10.37 -11.22
N ASP A 500 -9.22 9.81 -10.18
CA ASP A 500 -8.24 8.73 -10.29
C ASP A 500 -8.87 7.35 -10.18
N MET A 501 -10.06 7.26 -9.60
CA MET A 501 -10.89 6.07 -9.52
C MET A 501 -12.35 6.46 -9.24
N ILE A 502 -13.29 5.63 -9.65
CA ILE A 502 -14.72 5.91 -9.52
C ILE A 502 -15.50 4.68 -9.07
N SER A 503 -16.45 4.87 -8.17
CA SER A 503 -17.41 3.83 -7.79
C SER A 503 -18.84 4.31 -8.03
N GLY A 504 -19.73 3.39 -8.34
CA GLY A 504 -21.11 3.74 -8.65
C GLY A 504 -22.10 2.64 -8.31
N THR A 505 -23.29 3.08 -7.90
CA THR A 505 -24.46 2.23 -7.67
C THR A 505 -25.60 2.68 -8.58
N SER A 506 -26.29 1.74 -9.23
CA SER A 506 -27.46 2.01 -10.08
C SER A 506 -27.17 3.08 -11.15
N ALA A 507 -27.89 4.19 -11.16
CA ALA A 507 -27.60 5.34 -12.04
C ALA A 507 -26.15 5.85 -11.93
N GLY A 508 -25.56 5.85 -10.73
CA GLY A 508 -24.14 6.18 -10.52
C GLY A 508 -23.19 5.20 -11.21
N ALA A 509 -23.55 3.91 -11.30
CA ALA A 509 -22.76 2.91 -12.03
C ALA A 509 -22.79 3.16 -13.54
N ILE A 510 -23.92 3.63 -14.08
CA ILE A 510 -24.04 3.98 -15.50
C ILE A 510 -23.17 5.20 -15.81
N MET A 511 -23.37 6.30 -15.09
CA MET A 511 -22.64 7.54 -15.33
C MET A 511 -21.14 7.37 -15.07
N GLY A 512 -20.79 6.71 -13.97
CA GLY A 512 -19.40 6.43 -13.61
C GLY A 512 -18.71 5.47 -14.57
N GLY A 513 -19.42 4.44 -15.06
CA GLY A 513 -18.89 3.51 -16.05
C GLY A 513 -18.58 4.19 -17.39
N LEU A 514 -19.48 5.05 -17.86
CA LEU A 514 -19.28 5.81 -19.10
C LEU A 514 -18.13 6.82 -18.96
N PHE A 515 -18.06 7.52 -17.85
CA PHE A 515 -16.94 8.42 -17.54
C PHE A 515 -15.61 7.64 -17.45
N ALA A 516 -15.63 6.46 -16.83
CA ALA A 516 -14.44 5.63 -16.67
C ALA A 516 -13.87 5.09 -17.99
N MET A 517 -14.70 4.98 -19.04
CA MET A 517 -14.25 4.66 -20.40
C MET A 517 -13.40 5.78 -21.03
N GLY A 518 -13.30 6.95 -20.39
CA GLY A 518 -12.56 8.11 -20.88
C GLY A 518 -13.40 9.02 -21.77
N LEU A 519 -14.73 8.88 -21.75
CA LEU A 519 -15.66 9.79 -22.43
C LEU A 519 -15.78 11.10 -21.65
N SER A 520 -15.82 12.23 -22.34
CA SER A 520 -16.08 13.51 -21.67
C SER A 520 -17.53 13.59 -21.19
N SER A 521 -17.77 14.29 -20.09
CA SER A 521 -19.12 14.51 -19.58
C SER A 521 -20.08 15.10 -20.62
N SER A 522 -19.57 15.93 -21.54
CA SER A 522 -20.29 16.52 -22.66
C SER A 522 -20.67 15.52 -23.76
N ASP A 523 -19.86 14.49 -23.99
CA ASP A 523 -20.14 13.46 -25.01
C ASP A 523 -21.13 12.41 -24.50
N ILE A 524 -21.14 12.18 -23.18
CA ILE A 524 -22.00 11.19 -22.54
C ILE A 524 -23.49 11.55 -22.67
N LEU A 525 -23.84 12.83 -22.49
CA LEU A 525 -25.26 13.25 -22.46
C LEU A 525 -25.97 13.01 -23.81
N PRO A 526 -25.42 13.40 -24.98
CA PRO A 526 -25.99 13.05 -26.29
C PRO A 526 -26.08 11.54 -26.53
N LEU A 527 -25.08 10.77 -26.10
CA LEU A 527 -25.11 9.31 -26.21
C LEU A 527 -26.28 8.72 -25.44
N ILE A 528 -26.45 9.10 -24.16
CA ILE A 528 -27.57 8.60 -23.36
C ILE A 528 -28.90 9.00 -23.98
N ARG A 529 -29.03 10.22 -24.49
CA ARG A 529 -30.25 10.67 -25.18
C ARG A 529 -30.59 9.78 -26.38
N ASN A 530 -29.62 9.51 -27.24
CA ASN A 530 -29.84 8.78 -28.49
C ASN A 530 -30.22 7.31 -28.29
N PHE A 531 -29.63 6.66 -27.30
CA PHE A 531 -29.78 5.22 -27.09
C PHE A 531 -30.78 4.86 -25.99
N TRP A 532 -31.01 5.75 -25.01
CA TRP A 532 -31.90 5.49 -23.87
C TRP A 532 -33.24 6.23 -24.01
N LEU A 533 -33.22 7.56 -24.14
CA LEU A 533 -34.44 8.39 -24.05
C LEU A 533 -35.32 8.29 -25.29
N ASN A 534 -34.70 8.12 -26.46
CA ASN A 534 -35.43 7.99 -27.72
C ASN A 534 -35.98 6.56 -27.95
N ARG A 535 -35.77 5.62 -27.03
CA ARG A 535 -36.16 4.21 -27.17
C ARG A 535 -37.10 3.78 -26.05
N ASN A 536 -38.15 3.02 -26.38
CA ASN A 536 -39.08 2.47 -25.38
C ASN A 536 -38.50 1.24 -24.65
N ILE A 537 -37.47 1.46 -23.84
CA ILE A 537 -36.68 0.40 -23.21
C ILE A 537 -37.37 -0.28 -22.02
N LEU A 538 -38.40 0.36 -21.44
CA LEU A 538 -39.24 -0.21 -20.37
C LEU A 538 -40.54 -0.81 -20.91
N GLY A 539 -40.78 -0.73 -22.22
CA GLY A 539 -42.04 -1.15 -22.84
C GLY A 539 -42.17 -2.66 -23.08
N ASP A 540 -41.33 -3.50 -22.47
CA ASP A 540 -41.39 -4.96 -22.57
C ASP A 540 -42.06 -5.61 -21.34
N PHE A 541 -43.30 -5.20 -21.05
CA PHE A 541 -44.09 -5.69 -19.92
C PHE A 541 -44.27 -7.22 -19.93
N THR A 542 -44.37 -7.81 -18.73
CA THR A 542 -44.60 -9.24 -18.53
C THR A 542 -45.64 -9.49 -17.43
N PHE A 543 -46.11 -10.72 -17.30
CA PHE A 543 -46.95 -11.11 -16.18
C PHE A 543 -46.14 -10.97 -14.86
N PRO A 544 -46.62 -10.21 -13.86
CA PRO A 544 -45.82 -9.72 -12.74
C PRO A 544 -45.59 -10.78 -11.64
N PHE A 545 -45.17 -11.98 -12.04
CA PHE A 545 -44.77 -13.04 -11.13
C PHE A 545 -43.31 -12.87 -10.65
N VAL A 546 -42.42 -12.44 -11.56
CA VAL A 546 -40.99 -12.19 -11.25
C VAL A 546 -40.68 -10.69 -11.26
N SER A 547 -41.18 -9.96 -12.26
CA SER A 547 -40.93 -8.52 -12.47
C SER A 547 -42.02 -7.90 -13.35
N LEU A 548 -42.14 -6.56 -13.34
CA LEU A 548 -43.09 -5.82 -14.18
C LEU A 548 -42.71 -5.85 -15.67
N VAL A 549 -41.40 -5.83 -15.97
CA VAL A 549 -40.87 -5.90 -17.33
C VAL A 549 -40.00 -7.14 -17.53
N ARG A 550 -39.89 -7.63 -18.76
CA ARG A 550 -38.96 -8.70 -19.15
C ARG A 550 -37.50 -8.25 -19.05
N GLY A 551 -37.25 -6.94 -19.21
CA GLY A 551 -35.91 -6.35 -19.12
C GLY A 551 -34.98 -6.70 -20.28
N LYS A 552 -35.46 -7.35 -21.35
CA LYS A 552 -34.67 -7.70 -22.53
C LYS A 552 -34.26 -6.44 -23.29
N ARG A 553 -35.19 -5.50 -23.46
CA ARG A 553 -34.90 -4.21 -24.13
C ARG A 553 -33.88 -3.40 -23.34
N TYR A 554 -34.02 -3.36 -22.01
CA TYR A 554 -33.08 -2.70 -21.13
C TYR A 554 -31.68 -3.33 -21.18
N SER A 555 -31.58 -4.66 -21.07
CA SER A 555 -30.30 -5.36 -21.17
C SER A 555 -29.61 -5.13 -22.52
N ASN A 556 -30.36 -5.16 -23.63
CA ASN A 556 -29.82 -4.89 -24.96
C ASN A 556 -29.30 -3.45 -25.07
N ALA A 557 -30.02 -2.46 -24.53
CA ALA A 557 -29.57 -1.08 -24.52
C ALA A 557 -28.25 -0.92 -23.74
N ILE A 558 -28.18 -1.46 -22.52
CA ILE A 558 -26.96 -1.45 -21.70
C ILE A 558 -25.79 -2.15 -22.42
N HIS A 559 -26.04 -3.29 -23.07
CA HIS A 559 -25.02 -3.97 -23.88
C HIS A 559 -24.57 -3.12 -25.07
N GLU A 560 -25.46 -2.47 -25.79
CA GLU A 560 -25.11 -1.62 -26.95
C GLU A 560 -24.26 -0.40 -26.55
N PHE A 561 -24.52 0.18 -25.38
CA PHE A 561 -23.73 1.28 -24.82
C PHE A 561 -22.30 0.87 -24.47
N PHE A 562 -22.15 -0.16 -23.65
CA PHE A 562 -20.87 -0.54 -23.07
C PHE A 562 -20.10 -1.57 -23.93
N LYS A 563 -20.80 -2.24 -24.85
CA LYS A 563 -20.31 -3.34 -25.68
C LYS A 563 -19.65 -4.43 -24.83
N ASP A 564 -18.80 -5.25 -25.45
CA ASP A 564 -18.03 -6.28 -24.76
C ASP A 564 -16.74 -5.74 -24.12
N ARG A 565 -16.82 -4.55 -23.53
CA ARG A 565 -15.70 -3.90 -22.83
C ARG A 565 -15.55 -4.48 -21.43
N ASN A 566 -14.35 -4.89 -21.05
CA ASN A 566 -14.07 -5.33 -19.69
C ASN A 566 -13.70 -4.17 -18.75
N ILE A 567 -14.10 -4.26 -17.48
CA ILE A 567 -13.87 -3.24 -16.44
C ILE A 567 -12.38 -3.00 -16.22
N GLU A 568 -11.58 -4.07 -16.18
CA GLU A 568 -10.14 -3.98 -15.99
C GLU A 568 -9.45 -3.26 -17.15
N THR A 569 -10.09 -3.06 -18.30
CA THR A 569 -9.48 -2.39 -19.44
C THR A 569 -9.79 -0.90 -19.54
N LEU A 570 -10.48 -0.34 -18.54
CA LEU A 570 -10.88 1.06 -18.50
C LEU A 570 -9.70 1.98 -18.13
N PRO A 571 -9.55 3.16 -18.77
CA PRO A 571 -8.53 4.14 -18.41
C PRO A 571 -8.59 4.58 -16.95
N ILE A 572 -9.80 4.80 -16.42
CA ILE A 572 -10.02 5.11 -15.00
C ILE A 572 -10.54 3.84 -14.31
N PRO A 573 -9.89 3.36 -13.22
CA PRO A 573 -10.40 2.26 -12.42
C PRO A 573 -11.84 2.49 -11.96
N PHE A 574 -12.71 1.51 -12.22
CA PHE A 574 -14.15 1.61 -11.95
C PHE A 574 -14.65 0.44 -11.10
N TYR A 575 -15.57 0.74 -10.19
CA TYR A 575 -16.18 -0.21 -9.26
C TYR A 575 -17.70 -0.08 -9.28
N ALA A 576 -18.40 -1.04 -9.89
CA ALA A 576 -19.86 -1.09 -9.83
C ALA A 576 -20.33 -1.93 -8.64
N VAL A 577 -21.36 -1.47 -7.93
CA VAL A 577 -21.89 -2.17 -6.75
C VAL A 577 -23.28 -2.73 -7.02
N ALA A 578 -23.49 -4.00 -6.67
CA ALA A 578 -24.78 -4.68 -6.68
C ALA A 578 -25.00 -5.43 -5.36
N CYS A 579 -26.23 -5.85 -5.12
CA CYS A 579 -26.57 -6.73 -4.01
C CYS A 579 -26.67 -8.17 -4.52
N ASN A 580 -25.89 -9.08 -3.94
CA ASN A 580 -25.99 -10.51 -4.22
C ASN A 580 -27.04 -11.14 -3.31
N LEU A 581 -28.19 -11.50 -3.88
CA LEU A 581 -29.29 -12.11 -3.12
C LEU A 581 -28.99 -13.55 -2.71
N THR A 582 -28.18 -14.28 -3.48
CA THR A 582 -27.83 -15.68 -3.17
C THR A 582 -26.95 -15.76 -1.91
N LYS A 583 -26.01 -14.82 -1.76
CA LYS A 583 -25.03 -14.78 -0.66
C LYS A 583 -25.37 -13.76 0.44
N ALA A 584 -26.41 -12.96 0.25
CA ALA A 584 -26.80 -11.87 1.15
C ALA A 584 -25.68 -10.86 1.45
N GLU A 585 -24.87 -10.53 0.43
CA GLU A 585 -23.70 -9.66 0.57
C GLU A 585 -23.60 -8.60 -0.54
N ARG A 586 -22.77 -7.58 -0.29
CA ARG A 586 -22.40 -6.57 -1.29
C ARG A 586 -21.47 -7.21 -2.33
N LYS A 587 -21.86 -7.19 -3.60
CA LYS A 587 -20.98 -7.54 -4.72
C LYS A 587 -20.34 -6.27 -5.29
N VAL A 588 -19.01 -6.26 -5.35
CA VAL A 588 -18.24 -5.24 -6.08
C VAL A 588 -17.74 -5.87 -7.38
N PHE A 589 -18.10 -5.28 -8.50
CA PHE A 589 -17.56 -5.63 -9.82
C PHE A 589 -16.40 -4.70 -10.15
N ASP A 590 -15.20 -5.27 -10.20
CA ASP A 590 -13.95 -4.62 -10.60
C ASP A 590 -13.25 -5.29 -11.79
N ARG A 591 -13.82 -6.41 -12.28
CA ARG A 591 -13.36 -7.18 -13.44
C ARG A 591 -14.53 -7.79 -14.22
N GLY A 592 -14.28 -8.14 -15.47
CA GLY A 592 -15.25 -8.75 -16.38
C GLY A 592 -16.06 -7.72 -17.17
N LEU A 593 -17.11 -8.18 -17.86
CA LEU A 593 -17.88 -7.34 -18.80
C LEU A 593 -18.59 -6.20 -18.10
N LEU A 594 -18.25 -4.96 -18.47
CA LEU A 594 -18.77 -3.73 -17.87
C LEU A 594 -20.29 -3.65 -17.96
N TRP A 595 -20.86 -4.02 -19.11
CA TRP A 595 -22.31 -3.98 -19.31
C TRP A 595 -23.06 -4.90 -18.33
N LYS A 596 -22.49 -6.06 -17.98
CA LYS A 596 -23.09 -7.01 -17.02
C LYS A 596 -23.06 -6.46 -15.60
N ALA A 597 -21.94 -5.85 -15.21
CA ALA A 597 -21.80 -5.21 -13.91
C ALA A 597 -22.79 -4.05 -13.73
N VAL A 598 -22.90 -3.18 -14.74
CA VAL A 598 -23.87 -2.07 -14.74
C VAL A 598 -25.31 -2.59 -14.77
N ARG A 599 -25.61 -3.62 -15.58
CA ARG A 599 -26.95 -4.24 -15.63
C ARG A 599 -27.32 -4.89 -14.29
N SER A 600 -26.37 -5.53 -13.61
CA SER A 600 -26.54 -6.08 -12.27
C SER A 600 -26.85 -4.97 -11.25
N SER A 601 -26.05 -3.90 -11.26
CA SER A 601 -26.19 -2.74 -10.37
C SER A 601 -27.50 -1.96 -10.55
N THR A 602 -28.17 -2.09 -11.70
CA THR A 602 -29.43 -1.38 -12.03
C THR A 602 -30.66 -2.28 -12.03
N SER A 603 -30.56 -3.48 -11.47
CA SER A 603 -31.67 -4.45 -11.37
C SER A 603 -32.62 -4.12 -10.22
N ILE A 604 -33.41 -3.05 -10.34
CA ILE A 604 -34.35 -2.61 -9.30
C ILE A 604 -35.41 -3.70 -9.04
N PRO A 605 -35.51 -4.24 -7.81
CA PRO A 605 -36.48 -5.27 -7.47
C PRO A 605 -37.93 -4.88 -7.82
N GLY A 606 -38.69 -5.84 -8.33
CA GLY A 606 -40.07 -5.67 -8.76
C GLY A 606 -40.22 -5.01 -10.14
N ILE A 607 -39.32 -4.12 -10.54
CA ILE A 607 -39.34 -3.50 -11.88
C ILE A 607 -38.66 -4.42 -12.89
N PHE A 608 -37.37 -4.69 -12.66
CA PHE A 608 -36.56 -5.54 -13.53
C PHE A 608 -36.39 -6.92 -12.88
N PRO A 609 -36.24 -7.99 -13.68
CA PRO A 609 -35.84 -9.27 -13.13
C PRO A 609 -34.42 -9.14 -12.56
N PRO A 610 -34.11 -9.86 -11.45
CA PRO A 610 -32.74 -9.99 -10.97
C PRO A 610 -31.82 -10.46 -12.11
N PHE A 611 -30.60 -9.91 -12.15
CA PHE A 611 -29.61 -10.37 -13.11
C PHE A 611 -29.00 -11.67 -12.59
N SER A 612 -29.14 -12.75 -13.35
CA SER A 612 -28.61 -14.07 -12.99
C SER A 612 -27.34 -14.34 -13.77
N GLU A 613 -26.25 -14.61 -13.08
CA GLU A 613 -24.98 -15.00 -13.70
C GLU A 613 -24.22 -15.99 -12.83
N SER A 614 -23.70 -17.06 -13.43
CA SER A 614 -22.90 -18.09 -12.76
C SER A 614 -23.55 -18.68 -11.50
N GLY A 615 -24.87 -18.84 -11.50
CA GLY A 615 -25.63 -19.39 -10.36
C GLY A 615 -25.94 -18.39 -9.25
N GLU A 616 -25.57 -17.11 -9.40
CA GLU A 616 -25.84 -16.05 -8.43
C GLU A 616 -26.88 -15.06 -8.96
N LEU A 617 -27.71 -14.53 -8.05
CA LEU A 617 -28.75 -13.55 -8.35
C LEU A 617 -28.35 -12.18 -7.84
N TYR A 618 -28.35 -11.20 -8.72
CA TYR A 618 -27.98 -9.82 -8.43
C TYR A 618 -29.17 -8.86 -8.58
N VAL A 619 -29.31 -7.96 -7.62
CA VAL A 619 -30.24 -6.83 -7.66
C VAL A 619 -29.50 -5.50 -7.44
N ASP A 620 -30.23 -4.40 -7.59
CA ASP A 620 -29.68 -3.04 -7.44
C ASP A 620 -28.88 -2.89 -6.14
N GLY A 621 -27.67 -2.32 -6.26
CA GLY A 621 -26.75 -2.14 -5.14
C GLY A 621 -27.28 -1.17 -4.07
N GLY A 622 -28.26 -0.34 -4.40
CA GLY A 622 -28.86 0.66 -3.52
C GLY A 622 -29.50 0.06 -2.27
N LEU A 623 -29.80 -1.24 -2.27
CA LEU A 623 -30.33 -1.96 -1.10
C LEU A 623 -29.32 -2.07 0.05
N LEU A 624 -28.02 -2.21 -0.25
CA LEU A 624 -26.96 -2.40 0.76
C LEU A 624 -25.99 -1.21 0.81
N ASP A 625 -25.67 -0.62 -0.33
CA ASP A 625 -24.64 0.41 -0.45
C ASP A 625 -24.99 1.38 -1.60
N ASN A 626 -25.88 2.33 -1.31
CA ASN A 626 -26.32 3.32 -2.29
C ASN A 626 -25.25 4.38 -2.59
N LEU A 627 -24.24 4.55 -1.74
CA LEU A 627 -23.15 5.52 -1.91
C LEU A 627 -21.80 4.82 -1.62
N PRO A 628 -21.18 4.19 -2.64
CA PRO A 628 -20.12 3.21 -2.47
C PRO A 628 -18.72 3.82 -2.25
N GLY A 629 -18.57 4.69 -1.24
CA GLY A 629 -17.31 5.38 -0.94
C GLY A 629 -16.28 4.55 -0.18
N SER A 630 -16.71 3.59 0.64
CA SER A 630 -15.79 2.74 1.43
C SER A 630 -14.82 1.97 0.52
N ILE A 631 -15.33 1.48 -0.60
CA ILE A 631 -14.57 0.69 -1.58
C ILE A 631 -13.41 1.52 -2.12
N LEU A 632 -13.59 2.81 -2.37
CA LEU A 632 -12.51 3.64 -2.90
C LEU A 632 -11.39 3.82 -1.88
N LYS A 633 -11.73 4.01 -0.59
CA LYS A 633 -10.73 4.02 0.49
C LYS A 633 -10.01 2.67 0.59
N GLU A 634 -10.74 1.55 0.54
CA GLU A 634 -10.17 0.18 0.52
C GLU A 634 -9.21 -0.04 -0.67
N ARG A 635 -9.46 0.61 -1.81
CA ARG A 635 -8.65 0.56 -3.03
C ARG A 635 -7.54 1.62 -3.09
N GLY A 636 -7.34 2.37 -2.00
CA GLY A 636 -6.22 3.29 -1.83
C GLY A 636 -6.49 4.75 -2.22
N ALA A 637 -7.75 5.19 -2.24
CA ALA A 637 -8.07 6.61 -2.37
C ALA A 637 -7.54 7.39 -1.17
N GLY A 638 -6.59 8.30 -1.40
CA GLY A 638 -6.12 9.26 -0.40
C GLY A 638 -7.20 10.30 -0.07
N ILE A 639 -7.92 10.76 -1.10
CA ILE A 639 -9.02 11.72 -0.98
C ILE A 639 -10.30 11.07 -1.51
N LEU A 640 -11.35 11.04 -0.69
CA LEU A 640 -12.68 10.54 -1.07
C LEU A 640 -13.64 11.71 -1.28
N ILE A 641 -14.16 11.81 -2.50
CA ILE A 641 -15.27 12.69 -2.86
C ILE A 641 -16.53 11.83 -2.99
N SER A 642 -17.62 12.22 -2.35
CA SER A 642 -18.88 11.47 -2.39
C SER A 642 -20.03 12.36 -2.86
N VAL A 643 -20.74 11.87 -3.89
CA VAL A 643 -21.81 12.58 -4.58
C VAL A 643 -23.11 11.85 -4.34
N ASP A 644 -23.93 12.44 -3.48
CA ASP A 644 -25.24 11.93 -3.11
C ASP A 644 -26.32 12.66 -3.93
N LEU A 645 -27.24 11.90 -4.51
CA LEU A 645 -28.42 12.45 -5.19
C LEU A 645 -29.56 12.78 -4.20
N GLY A 646 -29.28 12.59 -2.91
CA GLY A 646 -30.20 12.90 -1.83
C GLY A 646 -31.41 11.98 -1.83
N ARG A 647 -32.19 12.07 -0.76
CA ARG A 647 -33.44 11.34 -0.69
C ARG A 647 -34.45 12.04 -1.61
N GLY A 648 -34.94 11.35 -2.63
CA GLY A 648 -36.12 11.83 -3.35
C GLY A 648 -37.30 12.01 -2.40
N GLY A 649 -37.61 13.27 -2.08
CA GLY A 649 -38.80 13.70 -1.35
C GLY A 649 -39.09 12.96 -0.04
N GLN A 650 -38.10 12.56 0.75
CA GLN A 650 -38.41 11.81 1.98
C GLN A 650 -39.08 12.69 3.03
N ALA A 651 -38.72 13.97 3.15
CA ALA A 651 -39.42 14.89 4.06
C ALA A 651 -40.90 15.09 3.66
N ASP A 652 -41.19 15.27 2.37
CA ASP A 652 -42.57 15.40 1.87
C ASP A 652 -43.36 14.08 1.97
N LYS A 653 -42.69 12.95 1.72
CA LYS A 653 -43.28 11.63 1.95
C LYS A 653 -43.45 11.35 3.44
N ASP A 654 -42.58 11.88 4.29
CA ASP A 654 -42.66 11.70 5.74
C ASP A 654 -43.87 12.44 6.34
N LEU A 655 -44.20 13.61 5.78
CA LEU A 655 -45.47 14.32 5.95
C LEU A 655 -46.69 13.52 5.47
N MET A 656 -46.58 12.73 4.39
CA MET A 656 -47.68 11.84 3.95
C MET A 656 -47.97 10.70 4.92
N TYR A 657 -47.01 10.28 5.77
CA TYR A 657 -47.28 9.30 6.83
C TYR A 657 -48.09 9.88 7.98
N HIS A 658 -48.23 11.20 8.10
CA HIS A 658 -49.11 11.78 9.13
C HIS A 658 -50.54 11.24 9.03
N ASN A 659 -51.00 10.92 7.81
CA ASN A 659 -52.30 10.28 7.58
C ASN A 659 -52.33 8.78 7.95
N LEU A 660 -51.20 8.07 7.88
CA LEU A 660 -51.05 6.67 8.34
C LEU A 660 -50.85 6.57 9.86
N LEU A 661 -50.39 7.65 10.49
CA LEU A 661 -50.27 7.83 11.94
C LEU A 661 -51.55 8.41 12.56
N SER A 662 -52.59 8.67 11.75
CA SER A 662 -53.90 9.09 12.25
C SER A 662 -54.54 7.94 13.05
N PRO A 663 -55.25 8.20 14.17
CA PRO A 663 -55.83 7.16 15.02
C PRO A 663 -56.82 6.22 14.32
N GLN A 664 -57.24 6.54 13.10
CA GLN A 664 -58.22 5.80 12.31
C GLN A 664 -57.73 4.47 11.75
N TYR A 665 -56.41 4.24 11.64
CA TYR A 665 -55.84 3.03 11.02
C TYR A 665 -54.65 2.46 11.81
N LEU A 666 -54.83 2.19 13.11
CA LEU A 666 -53.84 1.51 13.96
C LEU A 666 -53.68 0.03 13.53
N GLY A 667 -52.83 -0.21 12.52
CA GLY A 667 -52.50 -1.56 12.05
C GLY A 667 -53.50 -2.18 11.06
N GLU A 668 -54.49 -1.41 10.58
CA GLU A 668 -55.47 -1.86 9.60
C GLU A 668 -55.29 -1.16 8.25
N ALA A 669 -55.38 -1.92 7.16
CA ALA A 669 -55.40 -1.37 5.81
C ALA A 669 -56.79 -0.82 5.45
N PRO A 670 -56.91 0.20 4.60
CA PRO A 670 -58.21 0.70 4.15
C PRO A 670 -58.99 -0.39 3.42
N SER A 671 -60.31 -0.48 3.66
CA SER A 671 -61.17 -1.44 2.96
C SER A 671 -61.12 -1.24 1.45
N PHE A 672 -61.25 -2.34 0.69
CA PHE A 672 -61.27 -2.30 -0.78
C PHE A 672 -62.29 -1.31 -1.34
N LEU A 673 -63.49 -1.28 -0.76
CA LEU A 673 -64.56 -0.36 -1.13
C LEU A 673 -64.13 1.10 -0.92
N ASN A 674 -63.47 1.43 0.20
CA ASN A 674 -62.98 2.79 0.45
C ASN A 674 -61.89 3.22 -0.53
N LEU A 675 -60.98 2.32 -0.90
CA LEU A 675 -59.97 2.57 -1.93
C LEU A 675 -60.62 2.84 -3.30
N LEU A 676 -61.64 2.06 -3.65
CA LEU A 676 -62.40 2.21 -4.90
C LEU A 676 -63.20 3.53 -4.92
N PHE A 677 -63.88 3.89 -3.82
CA PHE A 677 -64.61 5.14 -3.69
C PHE A 677 -63.69 6.37 -3.82
N HIS A 678 -62.49 6.33 -3.24
CA HIS A 678 -61.51 7.41 -3.38
C HIS A 678 -60.94 7.50 -4.80
N HIS A 679 -60.70 6.36 -5.47
CA HIS A 679 -60.30 6.32 -6.88
C HIS A 679 -61.36 6.97 -7.78
N LEU A 680 -62.64 6.62 -7.59
CA LEU A 680 -63.77 7.15 -8.36
C LEU A 680 -63.99 8.65 -8.13
N LYS A 681 -63.76 9.15 -6.92
CA LYS A 681 -63.83 10.60 -6.59
C LYS A 681 -62.68 11.44 -7.17
N ARG A 682 -61.76 10.85 -7.96
CA ARG A 682 -60.52 11.49 -8.46
C ARG A 682 -59.68 12.15 -7.36
N GLN A 683 -59.90 11.81 -6.09
CA GLN A 683 -59.01 12.24 -5.01
C GLN A 683 -57.74 11.40 -5.12
N SER A 684 -56.58 12.06 -5.14
CA SER A 684 -55.30 11.37 -5.29
C SER A 684 -55.06 10.42 -4.12
N LEU A 685 -55.28 9.12 -4.32
CA LEU A 685 -54.95 8.06 -3.35
C LEU A 685 -53.50 8.16 -2.87
N LYS A 686 -52.59 8.61 -3.75
CA LYS A 686 -51.18 8.86 -3.43
C LYS A 686 -50.98 9.92 -2.35
N THR A 687 -51.93 10.83 -2.14
CA THR A 687 -51.86 11.87 -1.10
C THR A 687 -52.36 11.42 0.28
N LYS A 688 -53.07 10.29 0.35
CA LYS A 688 -53.65 9.77 1.60
C LYS A 688 -52.99 8.48 2.11
N TYR A 689 -52.50 7.62 1.22
CA TYR A 689 -51.98 6.29 1.60
C TYR A 689 -50.60 6.04 0.99
N THR A 690 -49.70 5.44 1.77
CA THR A 690 -48.44 4.92 1.24
C THR A 690 -48.68 3.56 0.61
N GLY A 691 -48.28 3.38 -0.65
CA GLY A 691 -48.40 2.11 -1.35
C GLY A 691 -47.46 1.02 -0.79
N PHE A 692 -47.89 -0.24 -0.92
CA PHE A 692 -47.12 -1.43 -0.52
C PHE A 692 -45.68 -1.44 -1.06
N ALA A 693 -45.49 -1.13 -2.35
CA ALA A 693 -44.17 -1.12 -2.98
C ALA A 693 -43.20 -0.11 -2.34
N GLU A 694 -43.69 1.05 -1.91
CA GLU A 694 -42.89 2.07 -1.24
C GLU A 694 -42.50 1.63 0.18
N ILE A 695 -43.42 1.01 0.92
CA ILE A 695 -43.14 0.44 2.25
C ILE A 695 -42.05 -0.65 2.17
N MET A 696 -42.18 -1.56 1.20
CA MET A 696 -41.18 -2.61 0.95
C MET A 696 -39.82 -2.02 0.60
N MET A 697 -39.75 -1.10 -0.36
CA MET A 697 -38.47 -0.49 -0.75
C MET A 697 -37.81 0.27 0.40
N ARG A 698 -38.57 0.99 1.23
CA ARG A 698 -38.03 1.69 2.41
C ARG A 698 -37.46 0.74 3.45
N SER A 699 -38.17 -0.36 3.70
CA SER A 699 -37.72 -1.39 4.64
C SER A 699 -36.41 -2.03 4.18
N LEU A 700 -36.29 -2.32 2.89
CA LEU A 700 -35.07 -2.86 2.29
C LEU A 700 -33.90 -1.87 2.32
N MET A 701 -34.16 -0.57 2.08
CA MET A 701 -33.11 0.46 2.06
C MET A 701 -32.63 0.91 3.46
N LEU A 702 -33.20 0.38 4.55
CA LEU A 702 -32.81 0.76 5.91
C LEU A 702 -31.33 0.47 6.20
N SER A 703 -30.83 -0.68 5.72
CA SER A 703 -29.41 -1.06 5.85
C SER A 703 -28.49 -0.09 5.10
N SER A 704 -28.85 0.23 3.86
CA SER A 704 -28.13 1.19 3.00
C SER A 704 -27.96 2.57 3.64
N LYS A 705 -28.94 3.02 4.43
CA LYS A 705 -28.89 4.31 5.14
C LYS A 705 -27.71 4.37 6.14
N ASN A 706 -27.43 3.29 6.85
CA ASN A 706 -26.31 3.24 7.78
C ASN A 706 -24.97 3.29 7.03
N THR A 707 -24.87 2.57 5.90
CA THR A 707 -23.69 2.61 5.03
C THR A 707 -23.46 4.01 4.45
N LEU A 708 -24.52 4.68 3.98
CA LEU A 708 -24.46 6.03 3.44
C LEU A 708 -23.96 7.04 4.48
N ASN A 709 -24.51 7.02 5.70
CA ASN A 709 -24.06 7.91 6.78
C ASN A 709 -22.56 7.69 7.09
N ARG A 710 -22.13 6.42 7.18
CA ARG A 710 -20.71 6.09 7.37
C ARG A 710 -19.85 6.59 6.23
N THR A 711 -20.30 6.45 4.98
CA THR A 711 -19.58 6.99 3.82
C THR A 711 -19.47 8.51 3.94
N ARG A 712 -20.57 9.22 4.21
CA ARG A 712 -20.60 10.67 4.38
C ARG A 712 -19.64 11.15 5.46
N ASP A 713 -19.62 10.50 6.62
CA ASP A 713 -18.75 10.88 7.74
C ASP A 713 -17.27 10.62 7.44
N ASN A 714 -16.98 9.63 6.58
CA ASN A 714 -15.63 9.28 6.14
C ASN A 714 -15.20 9.98 4.84
N SER A 715 -16.09 10.74 4.18
CA SER A 715 -15.79 11.49 2.97
C SER A 715 -14.89 12.69 3.33
N ASP A 716 -13.84 12.90 2.54
CA ASP A 716 -13.06 14.12 2.63
C ASP A 716 -13.84 15.32 2.09
N LEU A 717 -14.61 15.09 1.02
CA LEU A 717 -15.50 16.05 0.38
C LEU A 717 -16.84 15.37 0.10
N TYR A 718 -17.93 16.03 0.47
CA TYR A 718 -19.29 15.51 0.28
C TYR A 718 -20.19 16.58 -0.34
N ILE A 719 -21.02 16.17 -1.30
CA ILE A 719 -22.10 16.98 -1.85
C ILE A 719 -23.38 16.17 -1.96
N GLU A 720 -24.47 16.75 -1.48
CA GLU A 720 -25.82 16.31 -1.81
C GLU A 720 -26.35 17.23 -2.92
N LEU A 721 -26.67 16.68 -4.08
CA LEU A 721 -27.19 17.43 -5.22
C LEU A 721 -28.67 17.76 -4.99
N PRO A 722 -29.13 18.99 -5.29
CA PRO A 722 -30.49 19.45 -4.96
C PRO A 722 -31.53 18.94 -5.98
N VAL A 723 -31.62 17.62 -6.13
CA VAL A 723 -32.55 16.91 -7.02
C VAL A 723 -33.68 16.22 -6.25
N GLY A 724 -33.91 16.65 -5.00
CA GLY A 724 -34.91 16.08 -4.09
C GLY A 724 -36.34 16.11 -4.65
N GLY A 725 -36.69 17.18 -5.38
CA GLY A 725 -38.02 17.38 -5.98
C GLY A 725 -38.33 16.54 -7.23
N TYR A 726 -37.38 15.73 -7.69
CA TYR A 726 -37.56 14.85 -8.85
C TYR A 726 -37.80 13.41 -8.42
N SER A 727 -38.50 12.64 -9.25
CA SER A 727 -38.67 11.19 -9.11
C SER A 727 -37.50 10.43 -9.74
N THR A 728 -37.37 9.16 -9.39
CA THR A 728 -36.40 8.24 -10.02
C THR A 728 -36.73 7.93 -11.48
N PHE A 729 -37.93 8.29 -11.96
CA PHE A 729 -38.43 7.99 -13.31
C PHE A 729 -38.65 9.23 -14.20
N ASP A 730 -38.23 10.43 -13.76
CA ASP A 730 -38.40 11.69 -14.52
C ASP A 730 -37.32 11.82 -15.60
N TRP A 731 -37.28 10.85 -16.53
CA TRP A 731 -36.25 10.76 -17.58
C TRP A 731 -36.33 11.87 -18.63
N ASP A 732 -37.51 12.47 -18.81
CA ASP A 732 -37.76 13.62 -19.68
C ASP A 732 -37.08 14.90 -19.15
N GLN A 733 -36.81 14.98 -17.84
CA GLN A 733 -36.18 16.12 -17.17
C GLN A 733 -34.64 16.06 -17.18
N PHE A 734 -34.04 15.19 -18.01
CA PHE A 734 -32.59 14.94 -18.02
C PHE A 734 -31.75 16.21 -18.13
N GLN A 735 -32.15 17.15 -19.00
CA GLN A 735 -31.42 18.40 -19.25
C GLN A 735 -31.41 19.28 -18.00
N LYS A 736 -32.56 19.41 -17.33
CA LYS A 736 -32.70 20.19 -16.11
C LYS A 736 -31.92 19.55 -14.95
N LEU A 737 -31.95 18.23 -14.85
CA LEU A 737 -31.17 17.49 -13.85
C LEU A 737 -29.66 17.66 -14.07
N TYR A 738 -29.20 17.63 -15.33
CA TYR A 738 -27.82 17.94 -15.69
C TYR A 738 -27.42 19.36 -15.26
N GLU A 739 -28.24 20.36 -15.59
CA GLU A 739 -28.01 21.76 -15.22
C GLU A 739 -27.95 21.97 -13.70
N ILE A 740 -28.84 21.32 -12.94
CA ILE A 740 -28.82 21.36 -11.47
C ILE A 740 -27.49 20.83 -10.93
N GLY A 741 -27.01 19.70 -11.49
CA GLY A 741 -25.71 19.14 -11.13
C GLY A 741 -24.55 20.09 -11.41
N TYR A 742 -24.57 20.72 -12.58
CA TYR A 742 -23.57 21.71 -13.00
C TYR A 742 -23.57 22.96 -12.12
N GLU A 743 -24.73 23.53 -11.80
CA GLU A 743 -24.83 24.69 -10.91
C GLU A 743 -24.38 24.40 -9.48
N ALA A 744 -24.78 23.24 -8.94
CA ALA A 744 -24.32 22.80 -7.63
C ALA A 744 -22.79 22.58 -7.61
N GLY A 745 -22.25 21.99 -8.68
CA GLY A 745 -20.82 21.81 -8.89
C GLY A 745 -20.06 23.13 -8.91
N ARG A 746 -20.47 24.10 -9.73
CA ARG A 746 -19.82 25.42 -9.83
C ARG A 746 -19.67 26.11 -8.47
N LYS A 747 -20.69 26.03 -7.61
CA LYS A 747 -20.66 26.63 -6.26
C LYS A 747 -19.64 25.97 -5.32
N LYS A 748 -19.39 24.67 -5.48
CA LYS A 748 -18.54 23.88 -4.58
C LYS A 748 -17.11 23.70 -5.07
N VAL A 749 -16.92 23.55 -6.37
CA VAL A 749 -15.64 23.18 -7.00
C VAL A 749 -14.52 24.19 -6.71
N HIS A 750 -14.82 25.49 -6.61
CA HIS A 750 -13.83 26.50 -6.22
C HIS A 750 -13.27 26.27 -4.81
N VAL A 751 -14.11 25.89 -3.85
CA VAL A 751 -13.70 25.57 -2.48
C VAL A 751 -12.90 24.26 -2.48
N TRP A 752 -13.42 23.24 -3.16
CA TRP A 752 -12.79 21.92 -3.23
C TRP A 752 -11.42 21.95 -3.88
N LYS A 753 -11.20 22.77 -4.91
CA LYS A 753 -9.88 22.92 -5.54
C LYS A 753 -8.80 23.31 -4.52
N ASN A 754 -9.11 24.25 -3.63
CA ASN A 754 -8.20 24.68 -2.58
C ASN A 754 -8.00 23.61 -1.50
N GLU A 755 -9.07 22.93 -1.08
CA GLU A 755 -9.01 21.84 -0.10
C GLU A 755 -8.24 20.63 -0.61
N ILE A 756 -8.47 20.22 -1.85
CA ILE A 756 -7.73 19.16 -2.54
C ILE A 756 -6.26 19.56 -2.61
N LYS A 757 -5.93 20.76 -3.08
CA LYS A 757 -4.54 21.23 -3.15
C LYS A 757 -3.85 21.20 -1.78
N LYS A 758 -4.56 21.60 -0.72
CA LYS A 758 -4.06 21.52 0.65
C LYS A 758 -3.80 20.07 1.09
N LYS A 759 -4.72 19.14 0.82
CA LYS A 759 -4.60 17.70 1.16
C LYS A 759 -3.54 16.97 0.33
N LEU A 760 -3.30 17.41 -0.91
CA LEU A 760 -2.23 16.89 -1.76
C LEU A 760 -0.84 17.35 -1.27
N ASN A 761 -0.74 18.54 -0.70
CA ASN A 761 0.50 19.13 -0.19
C ASN A 761 0.85 18.74 1.27
N SER A 762 -0.15 18.35 2.08
CA SER A 762 0.04 17.79 3.43
C SER A 762 0.44 16.33 3.37
#